data_AF-A0AAE8UAL5-F1
#
_entry.id   AF-A0AAE8UAL5-F1
#
_cell.length_a   1.000
_cell.length_b   1.000
_cell.length_c   1.000
_cell.angle_alpha   90.00
_cell.angle_beta   90.00
_cell.angle_gamma   90.00
#
_symmetry.space_group_name_H-M   'P 1'
#
loop_
_entity.id
_entity.type
_entity.pdbx_description
1 polymer ?
#
loop_
_entity_poly.entity_id
_entity_poly.type
_entity_poly.pdbx_seq_one_letter_code
_entity_poly.pdbx_strand_id
1 'polypeptide(L)'
;MKRWVHFKLLLILLPLYACAEPLSDKSLSLELYPDTTIQRFYKQSLKVGVYRPDYPPFDIVINGEYLDGINADILRTIRNNSDIHFSVTLFDNAVAAFDALAEGSIDAITTTGPVTETKKSRYSYLPVISTNKIVEIAPAENKPDTKDYETIATVDRFISDEFIKERYPEAKINRYDSVLNALASVALHKNDIYVGDAISAGYFYNNSVFNTLHVSRQLNTINQAEGKVYFAIRNSDIKTRQIIESGLQKISQSDLSEFIRGWDKSSDFITPGSPQYLTEKEARWLQGKKQFYVQLPTTAPPFSEYANGTFTGIIPDVFSLIGKMLNVTFAFLPENPSSKNINPDEIVGFASSVYNTDTRYRFTRSFIQFPLVFVTRHGESLKKLPTRARRIATFMDVNHLEGYDLTSYTVVPVSSTAAAYDLLSSNKVDAVLDNFVSANYYTHTHQYSLAIDDIVDGNFAKLSLGISAHNEILYEIINKSLKNLAGSELDDITTKWTAAPSKTSFIEANKTAILYTVIVLLLLGMISTGWALVLRKHVRHAQRTQRKLDDQLALTNALINGTPNPLYVRNKDAELISFNEAYTEALKDFHIEQEYAFSQAEFENTTALHLSSLEAYRQDFFSVLRDKVSISKDREITFSDGRPDAVIYHWMVPFLDAEGRVNGVIGGWIDITSRIEMEESLRAARKESERANVAKSTFLATMSHEIRTPLNAIIGMLELGTKKLHDGIIDSTAFDVAYSSSNVLQELIGNILDISMIESDKLVIHYAEMELRKTIEQIISLFRPGAFNKGIELVLLYPAELDDIIVTTDELRFRQVVSNIISNAIKFTNEGEVRVAVEGVNSQVTDVALLQIAITDTGCGISPEGQQTLFRPFSQADINGYSHQSGSGLGLLISRRLCEALGGGIQLHSQPGVGTRVDITLKVGVSQQKSKRAAAEVIDIQPQNSSATVLVVDDFYPNLMLLNKQLSYLGYVVIECSDPRDAYAQWRSTGAEIIITDCNMPYISGIELTKLIRKENSDTVIIGLTADARDEQRGACLQAGMTECLFKPVSLKTLSLALSKFASAIQPATNACAKAEDRVDQHVFNSCLAHLDVTISDLHDAISAEDFLQIAELAHLMKGGFYLLKNDALADLCTELEEAADRKTISLCLQLALRLEDAVSDLSS
;
A
#
# COMPACT_ATOMS: atom_id res chain seq x y z
N MET A 1 -18.23 82.54 27.05
CA MET A 1 -17.12 83.08 27.87
C MET A 1 -15.81 82.66 27.23
N LYS A 2 -14.97 83.65 26.89
CA LYS A 2 -13.49 83.63 26.71
C LYS A 2 -12.93 82.60 25.68
N ARG A 3 -12.42 82.92 24.47
CA ARG A 3 -11.45 83.96 24.02
C ARG A 3 -10.47 84.34 25.14
N TRP A 4 -9.16 84.13 24.93
CA TRP A 4 -8.06 84.10 25.93
C TRP A 4 -7.95 82.69 26.54
N VAL A 5 -7.19 81.74 25.99
CA VAL A 5 -5.72 81.60 26.15
C VAL A 5 -5.08 81.02 24.87
N HIS A 6 -5.16 81.78 23.79
CA HIS A 6 -4.47 81.54 22.52
C HIS A 6 -3.02 82.08 22.51
N PHE A 7 -2.32 82.17 23.66
CA PHE A 7 -1.11 83.03 23.71
C PHE A 7 0.06 82.66 24.63
N LYS A 8 0.11 81.48 25.27
CA LYS A 8 1.24 81.20 26.20
C LYS A 8 1.85 79.81 26.15
N LEU A 9 1.79 79.13 25.01
CA LEU A 9 2.72 78.02 24.71
C LEU A 9 3.46 78.24 23.38
N LEU A 10 3.70 79.53 23.07
CA LEU A 10 4.50 80.04 21.97
C LEU A 10 5.80 80.66 22.52
N LEU A 11 6.58 79.90 23.30
CA LEU A 11 7.93 80.34 23.72
C LEU A 11 8.86 79.20 24.20
N ILE A 12 8.69 77.98 23.70
CA ILE A 12 9.75 76.95 23.70
C ILE A 12 9.82 76.24 22.34
N LEU A 13 9.55 76.99 21.26
CA LEU A 13 9.92 76.63 19.89
C LEU A 13 11.12 77.50 19.49
N LEU A 14 12.13 76.86 18.91
CA LEU A 14 13.42 77.36 18.39
C LEU A 14 14.57 77.29 19.41
N PRO A 15 15.50 76.32 19.30
CA PRO A 15 16.13 75.87 18.05
C PRO A 15 16.15 74.34 17.89
N LEU A 16 15.56 73.82 16.81
CA LEU A 16 15.98 72.59 16.12
C LEU A 16 15.26 72.54 14.76
N TYR A 17 15.36 73.66 14.04
CA TYR A 17 15.23 73.71 12.59
C TYR A 17 16.67 73.73 12.04
N ALA A 18 17.32 72.58 12.08
CA ALA A 18 18.54 72.26 11.35
C ALA A 18 18.74 70.74 11.41
N CYS A 19 18.84 70.10 10.24
CA CYS A 19 18.88 68.65 9.99
C CYS A 19 17.54 67.91 10.11
N ALA A 20 16.57 68.30 9.28
CA ALA A 20 15.76 67.28 8.63
C ALA A 20 16.55 66.80 7.40
N GLU A 21 17.43 65.82 7.59
CA GLU A 21 17.80 64.93 6.49
C GLU A 21 16.53 64.17 6.07
N PRO A 22 16.29 63.98 4.76
CA PRO A 22 15.21 63.11 4.33
C PRO A 22 15.45 61.73 4.95
N LEU A 23 14.41 61.14 5.53
CA LEU A 23 14.40 59.75 6.00
C LEU A 23 15.01 58.88 4.89
N SER A 24 16.25 58.43 5.08
CA SER A 24 16.87 57.50 4.15
C SER A 24 16.11 56.18 4.26
N ASP A 25 15.44 55.79 3.18
CA ASP A 25 14.99 54.42 2.99
C ASP A 25 16.11 53.47 3.39
N LYS A 26 15.82 52.55 4.33
CA LYS A 26 16.78 51.55 4.80
C LYS A 26 16.97 50.48 3.72
N SER A 27 17.71 50.80 2.67
CA SER A 27 18.14 49.81 1.68
C SER A 27 19.27 48.96 2.25
N LEU A 28 19.17 47.63 2.17
CA LEU A 28 20.25 46.72 2.58
C LEU A 28 20.92 46.09 1.35
N SER A 29 22.26 46.06 1.33
CA SER A 29 23.02 45.42 0.24
C SER A 29 23.08 43.90 0.43
N LEU A 30 22.84 43.15 -0.63
CA LEU A 30 22.90 41.69 -0.67
C LEU A 30 24.01 41.19 -1.62
N GLU A 31 24.65 40.07 -1.26
CA GLU A 31 25.56 39.30 -2.11
C GLU A 31 24.83 38.11 -2.78
N LEU A 32 25.37 37.53 -3.86
CA LEU A 32 24.77 36.35 -4.51
C LEU A 32 25.28 35.06 -3.87
N TYR A 33 24.39 34.19 -3.38
CA TYR A 33 24.76 32.90 -2.80
C TYR A 33 24.99 31.81 -3.88
N PRO A 34 25.93 30.85 -3.72
CA PRO A 34 27.07 30.88 -2.81
C PRO A 34 28.15 31.86 -3.32
N ASP A 35 28.84 32.52 -2.40
CA ASP A 35 29.94 33.43 -2.73
C ASP A 35 31.25 32.65 -2.97
N THR A 36 31.39 32.09 -4.18
CA THR A 36 32.66 31.49 -4.62
C THR A 36 33.47 32.51 -5.42
N THR A 37 33.80 33.66 -4.83
CA THR A 37 34.58 34.68 -5.57
C THR A 37 36.07 34.36 -5.55
N ILE A 38 36.59 33.87 -6.68
CA ILE A 38 37.96 34.15 -7.11
C ILE A 38 38.00 35.65 -7.45
N GLN A 39 38.89 36.43 -6.85
CA GLN A 39 39.08 37.86 -7.16
C GLN A 39 39.29 38.07 -8.67
N ARG A 40 38.22 38.42 -9.39
CA ARG A 40 38.21 38.72 -10.82
C ARG A 40 37.91 40.20 -10.99
N PHE A 41 38.68 40.90 -11.82
CA PHE A 41 38.43 42.31 -12.13
C PHE A 41 37.25 42.42 -13.11
N TYR A 42 36.13 42.99 -12.66
CA TYR A 42 34.95 43.24 -13.50
C TYR A 42 35.06 44.60 -14.20
N LYS A 43 34.60 44.69 -15.45
CA LYS A 43 34.64 45.94 -16.24
C LYS A 43 33.43 46.84 -16.01
N GLN A 44 32.31 46.27 -15.59
CA GLN A 44 31.04 46.99 -15.37
C GLN A 44 30.33 46.44 -14.12
N SER A 45 29.56 47.29 -13.44
CA SER A 45 28.75 46.92 -12.28
C SER A 45 27.31 47.39 -12.50
N LEU A 46 26.34 46.51 -12.27
CA LEU A 46 24.90 46.78 -12.35
C LEU A 46 24.26 46.60 -10.98
N LYS A 47 23.43 47.56 -10.59
CA LYS A 47 22.66 47.51 -9.34
C LYS A 47 21.29 46.92 -9.60
N VAL A 48 20.94 45.87 -8.86
CA VAL A 48 19.70 45.13 -9.03
C VAL A 48 18.86 45.24 -7.77
N GLY A 49 17.62 45.67 -7.90
CA GLY A 49 16.67 45.78 -6.80
C GLY A 49 15.84 44.51 -6.63
N VAL A 50 15.69 44.08 -5.38
CA VAL A 50 14.71 43.08 -4.91
C VAL A 50 13.89 43.70 -3.78
N TYR A 51 12.67 43.25 -3.54
CA TYR A 51 11.79 43.88 -2.55
C TYR A 51 10.94 42.88 -1.78
N ARG A 52 10.59 43.25 -0.54
CA ARG A 52 9.73 42.43 0.34
C ARG A 52 8.24 42.53 -0.05
N PRO A 53 7.43 41.49 0.25
CA PRO A 53 7.87 40.17 0.71
C PRO A 53 8.60 39.39 -0.39
N ASP A 54 9.53 38.53 0.00
CA ASP A 54 10.29 37.64 -0.90
C ASP A 54 9.34 36.83 -1.81
N TYR A 55 9.81 36.36 -2.97
CA TYR A 55 9.00 35.56 -3.89
C TYR A 55 9.66 34.23 -4.26
N PRO A 56 9.67 33.24 -3.37
CA PRO A 56 10.26 31.94 -3.65
C PRO A 56 9.53 31.19 -4.79
N PRO A 57 10.25 30.40 -5.61
CA PRO A 57 11.70 30.17 -5.59
C PRO A 57 12.51 31.20 -6.39
N PHE A 58 11.89 32.29 -6.87
CA PHE A 58 12.56 33.25 -7.76
C PHE A 58 13.55 34.15 -7.02
N ASP A 59 13.09 34.84 -5.99
CA ASP A 59 13.93 35.65 -5.09
C ASP A 59 13.74 35.15 -3.65
N ILE A 60 14.84 34.69 -3.04
CA ILE A 60 14.90 34.23 -1.65
C ILE A 60 16.02 35.01 -0.95
N VAL A 61 15.68 35.78 0.08
CA VAL A 61 16.68 36.47 0.88
C VAL A 61 17.11 35.59 2.05
N ILE A 62 18.40 35.27 2.12
CA ILE A 62 19.03 34.49 3.20
C ILE A 62 19.76 35.45 4.14
N ASN A 63 19.41 35.39 5.43
CA ASN A 63 20.00 36.19 6.52
C ASN A 63 19.97 37.71 6.34
N GLY A 64 19.24 38.23 5.34
CA GLY A 64 19.32 39.64 4.97
C GLY A 64 20.66 40.02 4.32
N GLU A 65 21.54 39.07 4.03
CA GLU A 65 22.88 39.31 3.48
C GLU A 65 23.04 38.72 2.08
N TYR A 66 22.30 37.66 1.75
CA TYR A 66 22.43 36.97 0.47
C TYR A 66 21.11 36.87 -0.28
N LEU A 67 21.17 37.00 -1.60
CA LEU A 67 20.11 36.63 -2.53
C LEU A 67 20.38 35.22 -3.07
N ASP A 68 19.36 34.38 -2.98
CA ASP A 68 19.28 33.03 -3.54
C ASP A 68 17.99 32.89 -4.36
N GLY A 69 17.81 31.75 -5.03
CA GLY A 69 16.67 31.49 -5.90
C GLY A 69 17.03 31.51 -7.39
N ILE A 70 16.03 31.27 -8.24
CA ILE A 70 16.21 31.13 -9.69
C ILE A 70 16.80 32.40 -10.30
N ASN A 71 16.37 33.59 -9.84
CA ASN A 71 16.93 34.84 -10.34
C ASN A 71 18.38 35.03 -9.90
N ALA A 72 18.76 34.56 -8.72
CA ALA A 72 20.15 34.57 -8.30
C ALA A 72 21.01 33.64 -9.18
N ASP A 73 20.52 32.45 -9.53
CA ASP A 73 21.18 31.51 -10.46
C ASP A 73 21.37 32.13 -11.85
N ILE A 74 20.35 32.84 -12.35
CA ILE A 74 20.41 33.57 -13.63
C ILE A 74 21.44 34.69 -13.57
N LEU A 75 21.38 35.56 -12.56
CA LEU A 75 22.35 36.65 -12.39
C LEU A 75 23.78 36.11 -12.25
N ARG A 76 23.96 34.98 -11.55
CA ARG A 76 25.25 34.30 -11.39
C ARG A 76 25.77 33.77 -12.72
N THR A 77 24.90 33.18 -13.54
CA THR A 77 25.26 32.65 -14.86
C THR A 77 25.63 33.78 -15.81
N ILE A 78 24.87 34.88 -15.80
CA ILE A 78 25.22 36.10 -16.56
C ILE A 78 26.59 36.62 -16.09
N ARG A 79 26.82 36.73 -14.77
CA ARG A 79 28.10 37.17 -14.18
C ARG A 79 29.26 36.26 -14.58
N ASN A 80 29.07 34.95 -14.64
CA ASN A 80 30.15 34.01 -14.97
C ASN A 80 30.51 34.06 -16.47
N ASN A 81 29.51 34.33 -17.32
CA ASN A 81 29.63 34.39 -18.77
C ASN A 81 29.91 35.81 -19.31
N SER A 82 30.10 36.80 -18.43
CA SER A 82 30.35 38.21 -18.78
C SER A 82 31.30 38.90 -17.80
N ASP A 83 31.81 40.09 -18.15
CA ASP A 83 32.65 40.92 -17.28
C ASP A 83 31.81 41.86 -16.36
N ILE A 84 30.63 41.41 -15.94
CA ILE A 84 29.64 42.23 -15.20
C ILE A 84 29.54 41.77 -13.75
N HIS A 85 29.65 42.71 -12.83
CA HIS A 85 29.34 42.51 -11.43
C HIS A 85 27.89 42.93 -11.15
N PHE A 86 27.16 42.16 -10.34
CA PHE A 86 25.83 42.52 -9.87
C PHE A 86 25.88 42.86 -8.38
N SER A 87 25.41 44.06 -8.02
CA SER A 87 25.20 44.47 -6.64
C SER A 87 23.70 44.46 -6.35
N VAL A 88 23.25 43.63 -5.42
CA VAL A 88 21.82 43.48 -5.13
C VAL A 88 21.42 44.38 -3.97
N THR A 89 20.27 45.04 -4.05
CA THR A 89 19.74 45.93 -3.00
C THR A 89 18.32 45.49 -2.63
N LEU A 90 18.07 45.27 -1.34
CA LEU A 90 16.76 44.91 -0.80
C LEU A 90 15.97 46.16 -0.37
N PHE A 91 14.73 46.26 -0.85
CA PHE A 91 13.76 47.30 -0.51
C PHE A 91 12.60 46.75 0.32
N ASP A 92 11.95 47.59 1.11
CA ASP A 92 10.86 47.17 2.00
C ASP A 92 9.55 46.86 1.28
N ASN A 93 9.32 47.42 0.09
CA ASN A 93 8.14 47.15 -0.71
C ASN A 93 8.37 47.45 -2.19
N ALA A 94 7.42 47.03 -3.03
CA ALA A 94 7.49 47.23 -4.47
C ALA A 94 7.57 48.71 -4.87
N VAL A 95 6.85 49.59 -4.17
CA VAL A 95 6.78 51.02 -4.48
C VAL A 95 8.17 51.65 -4.36
N ALA A 96 8.85 51.42 -3.23
CA ALA A 96 10.21 51.90 -3.00
C ALA A 96 11.21 51.39 -4.06
N ALA A 97 11.10 50.13 -4.47
CA ALA A 97 11.96 49.59 -5.53
C ALA A 97 11.70 50.25 -6.90
N PHE A 98 10.44 50.46 -7.27
CA PHE A 98 10.08 51.12 -8.54
C PHE A 98 10.43 52.62 -8.55
N ASP A 99 10.34 53.29 -7.40
CA ASP A 99 10.78 54.68 -7.22
C ASP A 99 12.31 54.78 -7.36
N ALA A 100 13.06 53.88 -6.70
CA ALA A 100 14.50 53.76 -6.87
C ALA A 100 14.91 53.48 -8.34
N LEU A 101 14.15 52.63 -9.04
CA LEU A 101 14.36 52.39 -10.47
C LEU A 101 14.02 53.63 -11.31
N ALA A 102 13.02 54.42 -10.95
CA ALA A 102 12.70 55.66 -11.66
C ALA A 102 13.79 56.73 -11.48
N GLU A 103 14.34 56.83 -10.27
CA GLU A 103 15.36 57.81 -9.88
C GLU A 103 16.77 57.47 -10.42
N GLY A 104 17.02 56.23 -10.81
CA GLY A 104 18.33 55.80 -11.28
C GLY A 104 19.27 55.28 -10.20
N SER A 105 18.77 55.02 -8.98
CA SER A 105 19.59 54.50 -7.88
C SER A 105 19.87 53.00 -8.01
N ILE A 106 19.02 52.27 -8.73
CA ILE A 106 19.20 50.89 -9.20
C ILE A 106 18.99 50.80 -10.72
N ASP A 107 19.52 49.77 -11.38
CA ASP A 107 19.48 49.62 -12.84
C ASP A 107 18.38 48.65 -13.34
N ALA A 108 18.04 47.64 -12.53
CA ALA A 108 17.00 46.66 -12.86
C ALA A 108 16.28 46.14 -11.60
N ILE A 109 15.11 45.55 -11.76
CA ILE A 109 14.36 44.79 -10.74
C ILE A 109 14.11 43.37 -11.27
N THR A 110 14.35 42.32 -10.47
CA THR A 110 14.31 40.91 -10.93
C THR A 110 12.91 40.30 -11.00
N THR A 111 12.05 40.48 -9.99
CA THR A 111 10.73 39.84 -9.96
C THR A 111 9.63 40.85 -10.19
N THR A 112 9.09 40.87 -11.41
CA THR A 112 7.87 41.62 -11.76
C THR A 112 6.93 40.72 -12.57
N GLY A 113 5.62 40.79 -12.28
CA GLY A 113 4.60 40.02 -13.01
C GLY A 113 3.88 40.84 -14.09
N PRO A 114 2.66 40.43 -14.55
CA PRO A 114 2.02 41.01 -15.72
C PRO A 114 1.77 42.51 -15.58
N VAL A 115 2.12 43.24 -16.63
CA VAL A 115 2.25 44.69 -16.59
C VAL A 115 0.97 45.35 -17.09
N THR A 116 0.36 46.20 -16.25
CA THR A 116 -0.71 47.12 -16.65
C THR A 116 -0.20 48.14 -17.68
N GLU A 117 -1.02 48.52 -18.66
CA GLU A 117 -0.61 49.40 -19.79
C GLU A 117 0.09 50.70 -19.34
N THR A 118 -0.30 51.26 -18.18
CA THR A 118 0.29 52.47 -17.60
C THR A 118 1.75 52.33 -17.17
N LYS A 119 2.23 51.11 -16.87
CA LYS A 119 3.62 50.86 -16.47
C LYS A 119 4.53 50.56 -17.67
N LYS A 120 3.99 50.05 -18.77
CA LYS A 120 4.74 49.75 -20.02
C LYS A 120 5.36 51.00 -20.68
N SER A 121 4.81 52.18 -20.43
CA SER A 121 5.35 53.43 -21.00
C SER A 121 6.65 53.90 -20.33
N ARG A 122 6.91 53.53 -19.08
CA ARG A 122 8.08 53.97 -18.30
C ARG A 122 9.20 52.93 -18.22
N TYR A 123 8.86 51.65 -18.26
CA TYR A 123 9.81 50.56 -18.09
C TYR A 123 9.72 49.51 -19.21
N SER A 124 10.87 48.93 -19.52
CA SER A 124 11.04 47.76 -20.38
C SER A 124 11.00 46.52 -19.53
N TYR A 125 10.20 45.54 -19.94
CA TYR A 125 10.04 44.27 -19.24
C TYR A 125 10.62 43.15 -20.10
N LEU A 126 11.76 42.61 -19.67
CA LEU A 126 12.43 41.51 -20.36
C LEU A 126 11.93 40.18 -19.78
N PRO A 127 11.30 39.30 -20.59
CA PRO A 127 10.87 38.00 -20.10
C PRO A 127 12.09 37.14 -19.79
N VAL A 128 12.18 36.68 -18.54
CA VAL A 128 13.29 35.86 -18.05
C VAL A 128 12.88 34.40 -17.93
N ILE A 129 11.67 34.14 -17.45
CA ILE A 129 11.10 32.80 -17.34
C ILE A 129 9.68 32.84 -17.89
N SER A 130 9.36 31.90 -18.78
CA SER A 130 8.00 31.70 -19.30
C SER A 130 7.46 30.38 -18.79
N THR A 131 6.68 30.42 -17.70
CA THR A 131 6.16 29.18 -17.12
C THR A 131 5.08 28.57 -18.01
N ASN A 132 4.36 29.42 -18.79
CA ASN A 132 3.23 29.07 -19.65
C ASN A 132 2.18 28.16 -18.98
N LYS A 133 2.24 28.01 -17.65
CA LYS A 133 1.51 27.02 -16.85
C LYS A 133 1.07 27.69 -15.55
N ILE A 134 -0.24 27.76 -15.39
CA ILE A 134 -0.92 28.17 -14.17
C ILE A 134 -1.50 26.91 -13.54
N VAL A 135 -1.51 26.84 -12.21
CA VAL A 135 -2.08 25.71 -11.49
C VAL A 135 -3.26 26.14 -10.63
N GLU A 136 -4.23 25.24 -10.54
CA GLU A 136 -5.33 25.29 -9.59
C GLU A 136 -5.04 24.27 -8.49
N ILE A 137 -4.97 24.72 -7.24
CA ILE A 137 -4.72 23.85 -6.08
C ILE A 137 -5.97 23.89 -5.19
N ALA A 138 -6.47 22.71 -4.84
CA ALA A 138 -7.69 22.53 -4.05
C ALA A 138 -7.45 21.55 -2.89
N PRO A 139 -8.29 21.57 -1.83
CA PRO A 139 -8.29 20.52 -0.81
C PRO A 139 -8.61 19.15 -1.42
N ALA A 140 -7.98 18.07 -0.95
CA ALA A 140 -8.14 16.69 -1.43
C ALA A 140 -9.58 16.16 -1.33
N GLU A 141 -10.40 16.76 -0.46
CA GLU A 141 -11.83 16.43 -0.31
C GLU A 141 -12.70 17.04 -1.42
N ASN A 142 -12.21 18.08 -2.11
CA ASN A 142 -12.93 18.70 -3.22
C ASN A 142 -12.83 17.81 -4.46
N LYS A 143 -13.99 17.57 -5.10
CA LYS A 143 -14.04 16.80 -6.35
C LYS A 143 -13.30 17.57 -7.46
N PRO A 144 -12.47 16.91 -8.29
CA PRO A 144 -11.64 17.58 -9.30
C PRO A 144 -12.38 18.40 -10.38
N ASP A 145 -13.71 18.40 -10.41
CA ASP A 145 -14.51 18.80 -11.57
C ASP A 145 -15.64 19.81 -11.28
N THR A 146 -15.68 20.41 -10.09
CA THR A 146 -16.62 21.49 -9.78
C THR A 146 -16.12 22.82 -10.36
N LYS A 147 -16.83 23.39 -11.33
CA LYS A 147 -16.54 24.73 -11.89
C LYS A 147 -17.05 25.89 -11.03
N ASP A 148 -17.79 25.60 -9.97
CA ASP A 148 -18.50 26.57 -9.15
C ASP A 148 -17.75 26.82 -7.83
N TYR A 149 -16.57 27.45 -7.90
CA TYR A 149 -15.85 27.91 -6.71
C TYR A 149 -16.35 29.30 -6.32
N GLU A 150 -16.69 29.51 -5.04
CA GLU A 150 -17.18 30.80 -4.54
C GLU A 150 -16.02 31.74 -4.19
N THR A 151 -14.88 31.19 -3.78
CA THR A 151 -13.74 31.95 -3.25
C THR A 151 -12.41 31.45 -3.82
N ILE A 152 -11.60 32.38 -4.33
CA ILE A 152 -10.32 32.09 -4.97
C ILE A 152 -9.21 32.86 -4.27
N ALA A 153 -8.20 32.12 -3.78
CA ALA A 153 -6.96 32.69 -3.26
C ALA A 153 -5.94 32.89 -4.39
N THR A 154 -5.29 34.06 -4.43
CA THR A 154 -4.19 34.33 -5.37
C THR A 154 -3.25 35.40 -4.82
N VAL A 155 -2.11 35.65 -5.48
CA VAL A 155 -1.08 36.61 -5.03
C VAL A 155 -1.01 37.81 -5.98
N ASP A 156 -0.74 39.01 -5.43
CA ASP A 156 -0.77 40.31 -6.14
C ASP A 156 0.42 40.56 -7.11
N ARG A 157 0.94 39.51 -7.75
CA ARG A 157 2.07 39.62 -8.67
C ARG A 157 1.82 39.01 -10.03
N PHE A 158 1.32 37.77 -10.14
CA PHE A 158 1.44 36.99 -11.38
C PHE A 158 0.17 36.78 -12.19
N ILE A 159 -1.00 36.93 -11.55
CA ILE A 159 -2.29 36.64 -12.17
C ILE A 159 -3.18 37.87 -12.06
N SER A 160 -3.73 38.32 -13.18
CA SER A 160 -4.64 39.47 -13.26
C SER A 160 -6.04 39.10 -12.76
N ASP A 161 -6.78 40.09 -12.24
CA ASP A 161 -8.19 39.88 -11.86
C ASP A 161 -9.03 39.53 -13.09
N GLU A 162 -8.70 40.11 -14.26
CA GLU A 162 -9.35 39.80 -15.53
C GLU A 162 -9.21 38.33 -15.92
N PHE A 163 -8.00 37.75 -15.79
CA PHE A 163 -7.74 36.35 -16.11
C PHE A 163 -8.58 35.39 -15.24
N ILE A 164 -8.72 35.71 -13.94
CA ILE A 164 -9.52 34.90 -13.01
C ILE A 164 -11.01 35.07 -13.31
N LYS A 165 -11.49 36.31 -13.51
CA LYS A 165 -12.91 36.58 -13.78
C LYS A 165 -13.40 36.07 -15.12
N GLU A 166 -12.52 35.94 -16.12
CA GLU A 166 -12.85 35.27 -17.39
C GLU A 166 -13.28 33.81 -17.17
N ARG A 167 -12.69 33.13 -16.18
CA ARG A 167 -12.92 31.72 -15.88
C ARG A 167 -13.92 31.50 -14.76
N TYR A 168 -13.92 32.40 -13.77
CA TYR A 168 -14.75 32.34 -12.57
C TYR A 168 -15.47 33.68 -12.37
N PRO A 169 -16.55 33.95 -13.14
CA PRO A 169 -17.17 35.27 -13.17
C PRO A 169 -17.79 35.70 -11.84
N GLU A 170 -18.32 34.73 -11.09
CA GLU A 170 -19.04 34.94 -9.82
C GLU A 170 -18.14 34.74 -8.58
N ALA A 171 -16.88 34.31 -8.76
CA ALA A 171 -16.00 34.00 -7.63
C ALA A 171 -15.42 35.27 -7.00
N LYS A 172 -15.37 35.28 -5.66
CA LYS A 172 -14.70 36.32 -4.90
C LYS A 172 -13.20 36.06 -4.85
N ILE A 173 -12.42 36.99 -5.40
CA ILE A 173 -10.96 36.94 -5.39
C ILE A 173 -10.43 37.51 -4.08
N ASN A 174 -9.70 36.71 -3.32
CA ASN A 174 -8.99 37.10 -2.11
C ASN A 174 -7.48 37.11 -2.40
N ARG A 175 -6.86 38.29 -2.28
CA ARG A 175 -5.43 38.51 -2.56
C ARG A 175 -4.62 38.34 -1.28
N TYR A 176 -3.52 37.61 -1.38
CA TYR A 176 -2.54 37.43 -0.31
C TYR A 176 -1.19 38.00 -0.75
N ASP A 177 -0.40 38.46 0.21
CA ASP A 177 0.94 39.01 -0.03
C ASP A 177 1.94 37.92 -0.49
N SER A 178 1.59 36.65 -0.30
CA SER A 178 2.53 35.55 -0.44
C SER A 178 1.84 34.22 -0.79
N VAL A 179 2.52 33.37 -1.57
CA VAL A 179 1.95 32.12 -2.10
C VAL A 179 1.63 31.13 -0.97
N LEU A 180 2.51 31.00 0.02
CA LEU A 180 2.28 30.12 1.16
C LEU A 180 1.03 30.54 1.97
N ASN A 181 0.78 31.84 2.19
CA ASN A 181 -0.43 32.29 2.90
C ASN A 181 -1.69 32.01 2.08
N ALA A 182 -1.62 32.19 0.76
CA ALA A 182 -2.71 31.85 -0.14
C ALA A 182 -3.03 30.35 -0.08
N LEU A 183 -2.02 29.48 -0.17
CA LEU A 183 -2.17 28.03 -0.03
C LEU A 183 -2.67 27.62 1.36
N ALA A 184 -2.14 28.22 2.42
CA ALA A 184 -2.58 27.98 3.79
C ALA A 184 -4.08 28.29 3.96
N SER A 185 -4.56 29.36 3.32
CA SER A 185 -5.97 29.73 3.38
C SER A 185 -6.88 28.68 2.76
N VAL A 186 -6.43 28.01 1.70
CA VAL A 186 -7.13 26.91 1.04
C VAL A 186 -7.06 25.65 1.92
N ALA A 187 -5.90 25.35 2.49
CA ALA A 187 -5.73 24.22 3.41
C ALA A 187 -6.61 24.34 4.66
N LEU A 188 -6.91 25.57 5.10
CA LEU A 188 -7.83 25.88 6.20
C LEU A 188 -9.30 26.03 5.77
N HIS A 189 -9.65 25.71 4.51
CA HIS A 189 -10.99 25.86 3.95
C HIS A 189 -11.58 27.29 4.04
N LYS A 190 -10.71 28.31 4.03
CA LYS A 190 -11.14 29.73 3.95
C LYS A 190 -11.34 30.20 2.52
N ASN A 191 -10.64 29.56 1.58
CA ASN A 191 -10.83 29.72 0.16
C ASN A 191 -11.00 28.34 -0.46
N ASP A 192 -11.79 28.24 -1.53
CA ASP A 192 -12.07 26.95 -2.16
C ASP A 192 -10.88 26.44 -2.97
N ILE A 193 -10.22 27.35 -3.69
CA ILE A 193 -9.03 27.05 -4.50
C ILE A 193 -7.98 28.16 -4.44
N TYR A 194 -6.75 27.78 -4.75
CA TYR A 194 -5.65 28.68 -5.07
C TYR A 194 -5.39 28.66 -6.58
N VAL A 195 -5.17 29.83 -7.17
CA VAL A 195 -4.77 29.98 -8.58
C VAL A 195 -3.45 30.77 -8.61
N GLY A 196 -2.41 30.17 -9.20
CA GLY A 196 -1.06 30.75 -9.24
C GLY A 196 -0.14 30.17 -10.31
N ASP A 197 1.06 30.73 -10.45
CA ASP A 197 2.08 30.20 -11.37
C ASP A 197 2.59 28.83 -10.90
N ALA A 198 2.85 27.91 -11.85
CA ALA A 198 3.21 26.53 -11.52
C ALA A 198 4.52 26.41 -10.73
N ILE A 199 5.48 27.32 -10.92
CA ILE A 199 6.82 27.21 -10.31
C ILE A 199 6.76 27.58 -8.82
N SER A 200 6.21 28.74 -8.47
CA SER A 200 6.04 29.14 -7.07
C SER A 200 5.04 28.26 -6.35
N ALA A 201 3.94 27.89 -7.03
CA ALA A 201 2.97 26.96 -6.45
C ALA A 201 3.61 25.59 -6.20
N GLY A 202 4.36 25.03 -7.15
CA GLY A 202 5.07 23.76 -7.02
C GLY A 202 6.14 23.81 -5.94
N TYR A 203 6.92 24.90 -5.86
CA TYR A 203 7.91 25.09 -4.79
C TYR A 203 7.28 25.02 -3.41
N PHE A 204 6.18 25.75 -3.16
CA PHE A 204 5.53 25.72 -1.86
C PHE A 204 4.76 24.42 -1.65
N TYR A 205 4.05 23.92 -2.65
CA TYR A 205 3.40 22.61 -2.59
C TYR A 205 4.38 21.50 -2.15
N ASN A 206 5.62 21.52 -2.67
CA ASN A 206 6.66 20.53 -2.37
C ASN A 206 7.57 20.88 -1.17
N ASN A 207 7.49 22.08 -0.58
CA ASN A 207 8.33 22.51 0.56
C ASN A 207 7.51 23.07 1.74
N SER A 208 6.20 22.85 1.75
CA SER A 208 5.28 23.29 2.80
C SER A 208 4.45 22.14 3.33
N VAL A 209 3.73 22.39 4.43
CA VAL A 209 3.19 21.33 5.31
C VAL A 209 1.72 21.03 5.01
N PHE A 210 1.26 21.31 3.79
CA PHE A 210 -0.15 21.24 3.40
C PHE A 210 -0.51 19.92 2.73
N ASN A 211 -0.50 18.84 3.49
CA ASN A 211 -0.80 17.48 3.00
C ASN A 211 -2.26 17.29 2.57
N THR A 212 -3.12 18.27 2.84
CA THR A 212 -4.53 18.27 2.45
C THR A 212 -4.76 18.88 1.08
N LEU A 213 -3.74 19.43 0.43
CA LEU A 213 -3.88 20.07 -0.88
C LEU A 213 -3.47 19.13 -2.01
N HIS A 214 -4.07 19.31 -3.17
CA HIS A 214 -3.66 18.65 -4.41
C HIS A 214 -3.79 19.61 -5.59
N VAL A 215 -2.99 19.40 -6.63
CA VAL A 215 -3.16 20.11 -7.90
C VAL A 215 -4.42 19.58 -8.58
N SER A 216 -5.48 20.38 -8.59
CA SER A 216 -6.77 20.04 -9.19
C SER A 216 -6.74 20.19 -10.72
N ARG A 217 -6.03 21.20 -11.23
CA ARG A 217 -5.93 21.44 -12.69
C ARG A 217 -4.66 22.19 -13.04
N GLN A 218 -4.17 21.98 -14.26
CA GLN A 218 -3.13 22.79 -14.89
C GLN A 218 -3.68 23.50 -16.13
N LEU A 219 -3.42 24.81 -16.24
CA LEU A 219 -3.89 25.68 -17.31
C LEU A 219 -2.70 26.14 -18.16
N ASN A 220 -2.79 25.94 -19.47
CA ASN A 220 -1.77 26.40 -20.41
C ASN A 220 -2.03 27.85 -20.86
N THR A 221 -1.02 28.72 -20.77
CA THR A 221 -1.09 30.15 -21.11
C THR A 221 -0.15 30.55 -22.26
N ILE A 222 0.01 29.67 -23.25
CA ILE A 222 1.05 29.73 -24.31
C ILE A 222 1.11 31.08 -25.07
N ASN A 223 0.08 31.94 -25.02
CA ASN A 223 0.08 33.28 -25.65
C ASN A 223 -0.35 34.43 -24.71
N GLN A 224 -0.40 34.21 -23.41
CA GLN A 224 -0.84 35.23 -22.43
C GLN A 224 0.36 35.81 -21.66
N ALA A 225 0.16 36.95 -20.99
CA ALA A 225 1.21 37.58 -20.18
C ALA A 225 1.32 36.91 -18.80
N GLU A 226 0.25 36.25 -18.39
CA GLU A 226 0.10 35.52 -17.14
C GLU A 226 1.04 34.31 -17.08
N GLY A 227 1.76 34.19 -15.97
CA GLY A 227 2.77 33.14 -15.76
C GLY A 227 4.16 33.45 -16.33
N LYS A 228 4.44 34.69 -16.76
CA LYS A 228 5.79 35.13 -17.17
C LYS A 228 6.45 35.97 -16.08
N VAL A 229 7.74 35.73 -15.85
CA VAL A 229 8.59 36.50 -14.93
C VAL A 229 9.40 37.49 -15.74
N TYR A 230 9.37 38.77 -15.34
CA TYR A 230 10.07 39.83 -16.06
C TYR A 230 11.08 40.56 -15.20
N PHE A 231 12.22 40.90 -15.81
CA PHE A 231 13.11 41.92 -15.28
C PHE A 231 12.64 43.29 -15.76
N ALA A 232 12.44 44.22 -14.84
CA ALA A 232 12.02 45.59 -15.16
C ALA A 232 13.24 46.51 -15.21
N ILE A 233 13.36 47.27 -16.30
CA ILE A 233 14.46 48.20 -16.59
C ILE A 233 13.85 49.52 -17.06
N ARG A 234 14.47 50.67 -16.80
CA ARG A 234 13.99 51.95 -17.37
C ARG A 234 13.99 51.90 -18.90
N ASN A 235 12.91 52.39 -19.54
CA ASN A 235 12.86 52.50 -21.01
C ASN A 235 13.96 53.39 -21.59
N SER A 236 14.41 54.40 -20.83
CA SER A 236 15.50 55.28 -21.23
C SER A 236 16.89 54.62 -21.17
N ASP A 237 17.03 53.49 -20.48
CA ASP A 237 18.32 52.81 -20.26
C ASP A 237 18.52 51.63 -21.21
N ILE A 238 18.69 51.98 -22.49
CA ILE A 238 18.89 51.02 -23.59
C ILE A 238 20.14 50.17 -23.36
N LYS A 239 21.18 50.75 -22.74
CA LYS A 239 22.45 50.05 -22.51
C LYS A 239 22.30 48.92 -21.49
N THR A 240 21.70 49.18 -20.34
CA THR A 240 21.41 48.15 -19.32
C THR A 240 20.52 47.07 -19.89
N ARG A 241 19.50 47.46 -20.67
CA ARG A 241 18.61 46.51 -21.35
C ARG A 241 19.38 45.56 -22.27
N GLN A 242 20.19 46.08 -23.19
CA GLN A 242 20.98 45.26 -24.12
C GLN A 242 21.96 44.33 -23.41
N ILE A 243 22.54 44.80 -22.30
CA ILE A 243 23.46 43.99 -21.48
C ILE A 243 22.73 42.78 -20.88
N ILE A 244 21.59 43.01 -20.22
CA ILE A 244 20.81 41.94 -19.59
C ILE A 244 20.24 40.99 -20.66
N GLU A 245 19.70 41.53 -21.75
CA GLU A 245 19.15 40.77 -22.87
C GLU A 245 20.21 39.87 -23.53
N SER A 246 21.41 40.39 -23.79
CA SER A 246 22.53 39.58 -24.30
C SER A 246 23.01 38.54 -23.28
N GLY A 247 22.95 38.85 -21.98
CA GLY A 247 23.24 37.90 -20.91
C GLY A 247 22.24 36.74 -20.89
N LEU A 248 20.95 37.03 -21.01
CA LEU A 248 19.86 36.05 -21.03
C LEU A 248 19.92 35.16 -22.27
N GLN A 249 20.23 35.71 -23.45
CA GLN A 249 20.38 34.94 -24.70
C GLN A 249 21.52 33.90 -24.65
N LYS A 250 22.50 34.08 -23.76
CA LYS A 250 23.61 33.14 -23.56
C LYS A 250 23.29 32.00 -22.59
N ILE A 251 22.16 32.06 -21.90
CA ILE A 251 21.71 30.98 -21.01
C ILE A 251 20.98 29.96 -21.88
N SER A 252 21.45 28.72 -21.91
CA SER A 252 20.78 27.67 -22.70
C SER A 252 19.43 27.31 -22.08
N GLN A 253 18.48 26.80 -22.87
CA GLN A 253 17.22 26.27 -22.31
C GLN A 253 17.46 25.10 -21.37
N SER A 254 18.55 24.34 -21.56
CA SER A 254 18.95 23.26 -20.66
C SER A 254 19.34 23.80 -19.28
N ASP A 255 20.17 24.85 -19.23
CA ASP A 255 20.59 25.49 -17.97
C ASP A 255 19.37 26.06 -17.24
N LEU A 256 18.47 26.74 -17.95
CA LEU A 256 17.25 27.30 -17.37
C LEU A 256 16.34 26.19 -16.81
N SER A 257 16.20 25.08 -17.53
CA SER A 257 15.44 23.91 -17.08
C SER A 257 16.11 23.22 -15.88
N GLU A 258 17.43 23.24 -15.79
CA GLU A 258 18.19 22.74 -14.63
C GLU A 258 18.01 23.65 -13.41
N PHE A 259 18.01 24.97 -13.58
CA PHE A 259 17.70 25.90 -12.50
C PHE A 259 16.30 25.62 -11.96
N ILE A 260 15.28 25.58 -12.83
CA ILE A 260 13.89 25.30 -12.41
C ILE A 260 13.78 23.94 -11.72
N ARG A 261 14.36 22.87 -12.30
CA ARG A 261 14.38 21.53 -11.68
C ARG A 261 15.12 21.48 -10.35
N GLY A 262 16.19 22.25 -10.18
CA GLY A 262 16.91 22.37 -8.91
C GLY A 262 16.06 22.95 -7.76
N TRP A 263 14.98 23.66 -8.11
CA TRP A 263 14.02 24.25 -7.18
C TRP A 263 12.66 23.49 -7.14
N ASP A 264 12.37 22.64 -8.13
CA ASP A 264 11.19 21.78 -8.22
C ASP A 264 11.50 20.34 -7.78
N LYS A 265 11.12 19.97 -6.57
CA LYS A 265 11.46 18.69 -5.93
C LYS A 265 10.52 17.53 -6.28
N SER A 266 9.91 17.52 -7.47
CA SER A 266 9.11 16.37 -7.92
C SER A 266 10.02 15.18 -8.26
N SER A 267 10.06 14.19 -7.37
CA SER A 267 10.52 12.80 -7.51
C SER A 267 11.33 12.43 -8.77
N ASP A 268 12.64 12.20 -8.61
CA ASP A 268 13.40 11.13 -9.33
C ASP A 268 14.89 10.96 -8.92
N PHE A 269 15.30 11.37 -7.72
CA PHE A 269 16.68 11.11 -7.27
C PHE A 269 16.73 10.72 -5.81
N ILE A 270 17.02 9.43 -5.54
CA ILE A 270 18.08 8.94 -4.63
C ILE A 270 17.96 7.41 -4.54
N THR A 271 18.98 6.73 -5.05
CA THR A 271 19.36 5.39 -4.58
C THR A 271 20.10 5.59 -3.25
N PRO A 272 19.68 4.99 -2.12
CA PRO A 272 20.42 5.12 -0.88
C PRO A 272 21.77 4.43 -1.01
N GLY A 273 22.84 5.21 -1.15
CA GLY A 273 24.21 4.71 -1.10
C GLY A 273 25.13 5.26 -2.19
N SER A 274 25.45 6.55 -2.13
CA SER A 274 26.81 7.11 -2.34
C SER A 274 26.76 8.65 -2.31
N PRO A 275 27.65 9.34 -1.56
CA PRO A 275 27.76 10.79 -1.60
C PRO A 275 28.49 11.24 -2.88
N GLN A 276 27.89 10.99 -4.05
CA GLN A 276 28.45 11.37 -5.35
C GLN A 276 28.39 12.90 -5.60
N TYR A 277 27.65 13.63 -4.75
CA TYR A 277 27.51 15.09 -4.80
C TYR A 277 28.54 15.86 -3.95
N LEU A 278 29.38 15.18 -3.17
CA LEU A 278 30.41 15.82 -2.34
C LEU A 278 31.71 16.00 -3.14
N THR A 279 32.43 17.09 -2.87
CA THR A 279 33.77 17.28 -3.44
C THR A 279 34.76 16.28 -2.83
N GLU A 280 35.87 15.98 -3.52
CA GLU A 280 36.92 15.11 -2.96
C GLU A 280 37.43 15.62 -1.60
N LYS A 281 37.49 16.95 -1.41
CA LYS A 281 37.90 17.59 -0.16
C LYS A 281 36.90 17.28 0.96
N GLU A 282 35.61 17.38 0.69
CA GLU A 282 34.53 17.09 1.63
C GLU A 282 34.44 15.60 1.97
N ALA A 283 34.53 14.74 0.94
CA ALA A 283 34.52 13.29 1.12
C ALA A 283 35.70 12.82 1.97
N ARG A 284 36.92 13.35 1.73
CA ARG A 284 38.09 13.08 2.58
C ARG A 284 37.94 13.65 3.98
N TRP A 285 37.28 14.79 4.15
CA TRP A 285 37.03 15.38 5.47
C TRP A 285 36.04 14.55 6.30
N LEU A 286 35.06 13.91 5.65
CA LEU A 286 34.12 12.99 6.29
C LEU A 286 34.78 11.64 6.63
N GLN A 287 35.79 11.20 5.86
CA GLN A 287 36.49 9.95 6.14
C GLN A 287 37.10 9.96 7.56
N GLY A 288 36.66 9.02 8.39
CA GLY A 288 37.10 8.88 9.78
C GLY A 288 36.19 9.56 10.82
N LYS A 289 35.22 10.38 10.40
CA LYS A 289 34.21 10.95 11.31
C LYS A 289 32.99 10.03 11.34
N LYS A 290 32.76 9.37 12.48
CA LYS A 290 31.62 8.43 12.65
C LYS A 290 30.40 9.06 13.32
N GLN A 291 30.61 10.10 14.11
CA GLN A 291 29.57 10.67 14.95
C GLN A 291 29.71 12.19 15.09
N PHE A 292 28.57 12.87 15.09
CA PHE A 292 28.42 14.31 15.27
C PHE A 292 27.41 14.57 16.41
N TYR A 293 27.57 15.66 17.15
CA TYR A 293 26.65 16.01 18.23
C TYR A 293 25.77 17.19 17.84
N VAL A 294 24.46 17.08 18.09
CA VAL A 294 23.47 18.12 17.76
C VAL A 294 22.76 18.53 19.05
N GLN A 295 22.65 19.83 19.31
CA GLN A 295 21.91 20.34 20.47
C GLN A 295 20.47 20.65 20.08
N LEU A 296 19.51 20.16 20.87
CA LEU A 296 18.09 20.36 20.61
C LEU A 296 17.34 20.84 21.87
N PRO A 297 16.31 21.68 21.70
CA PRO A 297 15.37 22.00 22.77
C PRO A 297 14.66 20.74 23.27
N THR A 298 14.49 20.63 24.59
CA THR A 298 13.86 19.45 25.21
C THR A 298 12.34 19.46 25.17
N THR A 299 11.72 20.63 24.93
CA THR A 299 10.28 20.86 25.08
C THR A 299 9.70 21.68 23.92
N ALA A 300 10.00 21.28 22.68
CA ALA A 300 9.52 21.93 21.46
C ALA A 300 8.85 20.95 20.47
N PRO A 301 7.85 20.13 20.88
CA PRO A 301 7.13 19.29 19.93
C PRO A 301 6.32 20.17 18.94
N PRO A 302 6.14 19.74 17.67
CA PRO A 302 6.59 18.47 17.09
C PRO A 302 8.05 18.48 16.57
N PHE A 303 8.80 19.57 16.77
CA PHE A 303 10.15 19.72 16.21
C PHE A 303 11.21 18.91 16.97
N SER A 304 11.22 19.00 18.29
CA SER A 304 12.05 18.20 19.18
C SER A 304 11.46 18.08 20.57
N GLU A 305 11.36 16.86 21.06
CA GLU A 305 10.93 16.52 22.42
C GLU A 305 11.88 15.48 23.00
N TYR A 306 12.25 15.66 24.26
CA TYR A 306 13.07 14.69 24.99
C TYR A 306 12.20 13.87 25.94
N ALA A 307 11.91 12.62 25.56
CA ALA A 307 11.10 11.69 26.33
C ALA A 307 11.77 10.31 26.40
N ASN A 308 11.68 9.64 27.55
CA ASN A 308 12.21 8.28 27.78
C ASN A 308 13.70 8.09 27.42
N GLY A 309 14.52 9.15 27.51
CA GLY A 309 15.95 9.09 27.25
C GLY A 309 16.36 9.31 25.79
N THR A 310 15.42 9.52 24.87
CA THR A 310 15.69 9.77 23.44
C THR A 310 15.02 11.05 22.95
N PHE A 311 15.66 11.72 21.99
CA PHE A 311 15.03 12.83 21.26
C PHE A 311 14.14 12.30 20.16
N THR A 312 12.93 12.84 20.07
CA THR A 312 11.97 12.53 19.01
C THR A 312 11.41 13.83 18.44
N GLY A 313 11.11 13.86 17.15
CA GLY A 313 10.55 15.04 16.48
C GLY A 313 11.01 15.13 15.02
N ILE A 314 10.56 16.18 14.34
CA ILE A 314 10.91 16.46 12.94
C ILE A 314 12.43 16.61 12.78
N ILE A 315 13.10 17.35 13.67
CA ILE A 315 14.53 17.63 13.54
C ILE A 315 15.39 16.35 13.70
N PRO A 316 15.19 15.51 14.75
CA PRO A 316 15.88 14.23 14.84
C PRO A 316 15.70 13.32 13.62
N ASP A 317 14.51 13.27 13.05
CA ASP A 317 14.21 12.45 11.87
C ASP A 317 14.95 12.98 10.61
N VAL A 318 14.97 14.30 10.40
CA VAL A 318 15.75 14.93 9.31
C VAL A 318 17.24 14.65 9.45
N PHE A 319 17.81 14.78 10.65
CA PHE A 319 19.22 14.44 10.88
C PHE A 319 19.50 12.94 10.71
N SER A 320 18.54 12.06 11.04
CA SER A 320 18.67 10.62 10.78
C SER A 320 18.80 10.34 9.28
N LEU A 321 18.00 11.03 8.46
CA LEU A 321 18.04 10.90 7.01
C LEU A 321 19.35 11.42 6.42
N ILE A 322 19.79 12.61 6.83
CA ILE A 322 21.10 13.16 6.46
C ILE A 322 22.23 12.21 6.90
N GLY A 323 22.11 11.62 8.09
CA GLY A 323 23.06 10.64 8.62
C GLY A 323 23.19 9.41 7.72
N LYS A 324 22.07 8.89 7.20
CA LYS A 324 22.06 7.79 6.21
C LYS A 324 22.73 8.20 4.90
N MET A 325 22.44 9.39 4.38
CA MET A 325 23.03 9.90 3.13
C MET A 325 24.56 10.06 3.22
N LEU A 326 25.05 10.51 4.37
CA LEU A 326 26.46 10.77 4.63
C LEU A 326 27.21 9.57 5.23
N ASN A 327 26.49 8.50 5.61
CA ASN A 327 27.00 7.36 6.36
C ASN A 327 27.66 7.77 7.71
N VAL A 328 27.01 8.67 8.45
CA VAL A 328 27.43 9.17 9.77
C VAL A 328 26.27 9.12 10.77
N THR A 329 26.58 9.15 12.06
CA THR A 329 25.57 9.18 13.13
C THR A 329 25.48 10.56 13.77
N PHE A 330 24.27 11.02 14.06
CA PHE A 330 24.04 12.24 14.83
C PHE A 330 23.51 11.87 16.22
N ALA A 331 24.17 12.37 17.26
CA ALA A 331 23.78 12.19 18.65
C ALA A 331 23.22 13.48 19.22
N PHE A 332 22.01 13.42 19.78
CA PHE A 332 21.28 14.59 20.24
C PHE A 332 21.52 14.86 21.73
N LEU A 333 21.78 16.12 22.07
CA LEU A 333 22.07 16.60 23.42
C LEU A 333 21.05 17.68 23.82
N PRO A 334 20.61 17.72 25.09
CA PRO A 334 19.74 18.77 25.59
C PRO A 334 20.46 20.11 25.71
N GLU A 335 19.74 21.18 25.38
CA GLU A 335 20.16 22.57 25.58
C GLU A 335 20.18 22.89 27.09
N ASN A 336 21.31 22.63 27.77
CA ASN A 336 21.46 22.85 29.21
C ASN A 336 22.83 23.48 29.53
N PRO A 337 22.96 24.35 30.55
CA PRO A 337 24.19 25.08 30.88
C PRO A 337 25.38 24.20 31.33
N SER A 338 25.16 22.91 31.57
CA SER A 338 26.20 21.90 31.85
C SER A 338 26.92 21.38 30.59
N SER A 339 26.47 21.74 29.39
CA SER A 339 27.12 21.39 28.10
C SER A 339 28.38 22.21 27.81
N LYS A 340 28.77 23.14 28.69
CA LYS A 340 29.98 23.99 28.58
C LYS A 340 31.31 23.23 28.50
N ASN A 341 31.33 21.93 28.77
CA ASN A 341 32.54 21.09 28.69
C ASN A 341 32.71 20.35 27.34
N ILE A 342 31.78 20.53 26.40
CA ILE A 342 31.89 19.94 25.07
C ILE A 342 32.60 20.95 24.16
N ASN A 343 33.60 20.49 23.40
CA ASN A 343 34.33 21.34 22.47
C ASN A 343 33.32 21.98 21.48
N PRO A 344 33.29 23.31 21.32
CA PRO A 344 32.44 23.99 20.33
C PRO A 344 32.60 23.45 18.91
N ASP A 345 33.73 22.83 18.59
CA ASP A 345 34.01 22.19 17.30
C ASP A 345 33.31 20.82 17.12
N GLU A 346 32.84 20.19 18.20
CA GLU A 346 32.09 18.91 18.18
C GLU A 346 30.57 19.09 18.14
N ILE A 347 30.08 20.30 18.48
CA ILE A 347 28.66 20.66 18.44
C ILE A 347 28.33 21.17 17.03
N VAL A 348 27.59 20.35 16.29
CA VAL A 348 27.25 20.55 14.88
C VAL A 348 26.09 21.50 14.67
N GLY A 349 25.25 21.74 15.69
CA GLY A 349 24.31 22.83 15.61
C GLY A 349 23.12 22.80 16.54
N PHE A 350 22.37 23.89 16.53
CA PHE A 350 21.01 23.98 17.07
C PHE A 350 20.03 24.28 15.93
N ALA A 351 18.84 23.70 15.99
CA ALA A 351 17.78 24.03 15.05
C ALA A 351 17.05 25.29 15.55
N SER A 352 17.04 26.34 14.74
CA SER A 352 16.37 27.59 15.08
C SER A 352 15.26 27.86 14.08
N SER A 353 14.06 28.15 14.59
CA SER A 353 13.08 28.88 13.82
C SER A 353 13.46 30.35 13.83
N VAL A 354 13.84 30.89 12.66
CA VAL A 354 13.86 32.32 12.33
C VAL A 354 14.88 33.20 13.08
N TYR A 355 15.96 33.54 12.37
CA TYR A 355 16.93 34.62 12.63
C TYR A 355 17.60 34.65 14.01
N ASN A 356 18.43 33.66 14.34
CA ASN A 356 19.40 33.89 15.39
C ASN A 356 20.58 34.72 14.82
N THR A 357 20.83 35.90 15.36
CA THR A 357 21.94 36.81 14.98
C THR A 357 23.27 36.42 15.66
N ASP A 358 23.33 35.25 16.29
CA ASP A 358 24.53 34.78 16.96
C ASP A 358 25.62 34.42 15.94
N THR A 359 26.60 35.31 15.84
CA THR A 359 27.76 35.20 14.94
C THR A 359 28.65 33.99 15.21
N ARG A 360 28.43 33.27 16.33
CA ARG A 360 29.09 31.99 16.61
C ARG A 360 28.63 30.87 15.68
N TYR A 361 27.52 31.05 14.98
CA TYR A 361 26.92 30.02 14.12
C TYR A 361 26.64 30.55 12.71
N ARG A 362 26.75 29.65 11.73
CA ARG A 362 26.37 29.82 10.33
C ARG A 362 25.09 29.03 10.07
N PHE A 363 24.02 29.69 9.66
CA PHE A 363 22.75 29.03 9.39
C PHE A 363 22.68 28.49 7.97
N THR A 364 22.29 27.22 7.84
CA THR A 364 22.02 26.58 6.55
C THR A 364 20.85 27.25 5.84
N ARG A 365 20.67 26.88 4.57
CA ARG A 365 19.41 27.12 3.86
C ARG A 365 18.23 26.61 4.70
N SER A 366 17.09 27.28 4.60
CA SER A 366 15.85 26.79 5.21
C SER A 366 15.40 25.52 4.48
N PHE A 367 15.02 24.49 5.24
CA PHE A 367 14.54 23.23 4.67
C PHE A 367 13.05 23.00 4.90
N ILE A 368 12.42 23.72 5.84
CA ILE A 368 10.97 23.77 6.04
C ILE A 368 10.56 25.22 6.24
N GLN A 369 9.44 25.62 5.63
CA GLN A 369 8.80 26.93 5.80
C GLN A 369 7.36 26.77 6.26
N PHE A 370 6.91 27.64 7.16
CA PHE A 370 5.56 27.60 7.71
C PHE A 370 4.99 29.00 7.91
N PRO A 371 3.69 29.21 7.64
CA PRO A 371 3.03 30.46 7.98
C PRO A 371 2.85 30.55 9.50
N LEU A 372 2.78 31.78 10.00
CA LEU A 372 2.32 32.03 11.36
C LEU A 372 0.80 32.07 11.40
N VAL A 373 0.24 31.53 12.48
CA VAL A 373 -1.20 31.45 12.67
C VAL A 373 -1.58 31.86 14.08
N PHE A 374 -2.79 32.41 14.20
CA PHE A 374 -3.46 32.62 15.47
C PHE A 374 -4.27 31.38 15.82
N VAL A 375 -4.02 30.84 17.02
CA VAL A 375 -4.80 29.76 17.60
C VAL A 375 -5.70 30.33 18.69
N THR A 376 -6.98 29.99 18.65
CA THR A 376 -7.98 30.39 19.64
C THR A 376 -8.68 29.16 20.21
N ARG A 377 -9.54 29.36 21.20
CA ARG A 377 -10.46 28.32 21.67
C ARG A 377 -11.50 28.04 20.57
N HIS A 378 -11.93 26.79 20.46
CA HIS A 378 -12.85 26.37 19.40
C HIS A 378 -14.13 27.23 19.37
N GLY A 379 -14.43 27.85 18.23
CA GLY A 379 -15.61 28.69 18.02
C GLY A 379 -15.46 30.17 18.41
N GLU A 380 -14.32 30.56 19.00
CA GLU A 380 -13.96 31.97 19.18
C GLU A 380 -13.27 32.53 17.92
N SER A 381 -13.22 33.85 17.79
CA SER A 381 -12.48 34.49 16.70
C SER A 381 -11.94 35.85 17.14
N LEU A 382 -10.67 36.12 16.85
CA LEU A 382 -9.99 37.37 17.18
C LEU A 382 -10.64 38.58 16.52
N LYS A 383 -11.18 38.42 15.31
CA LYS A 383 -11.84 39.51 14.57
C LYS A 383 -13.04 40.10 15.31
N LYS A 384 -13.69 39.32 16.18
CA LYS A 384 -14.85 39.76 16.98
C LYS A 384 -14.47 40.53 18.24
N LEU A 385 -13.21 40.47 18.68
CA LEU A 385 -12.73 41.15 19.89
C LEU A 385 -12.30 42.60 19.58
N PRO A 386 -12.58 43.59 20.46
CA PRO A 386 -12.10 44.95 20.29
C PRO A 386 -10.56 45.01 20.33
N THR A 387 -9.95 45.76 19.42
CA THR A 387 -8.48 45.81 19.20
C THR A 387 -7.67 46.11 20.46
N ARG A 388 -8.15 46.97 21.36
CA ARG A 388 -7.44 47.30 22.61
C ARG A 388 -7.42 46.18 23.66
N ALA A 389 -8.13 45.07 23.47
CA ALA A 389 -8.28 44.00 24.45
C ALA A 389 -7.65 42.66 24.03
N ARG A 390 -6.99 42.58 22.86
CA ARG A 390 -6.48 41.31 22.33
C ARG A 390 -5.09 41.00 22.90
N ARG A 391 -5.00 40.07 23.84
CA ARG A 391 -3.73 39.55 24.39
C ARG A 391 -3.36 38.26 23.68
N ILE A 392 -2.16 38.22 23.10
CA ILE A 392 -1.65 37.06 22.38
C ILE A 392 -0.41 36.50 23.10
N ALA A 393 -0.38 35.20 23.37
CA ALA A 393 0.83 34.55 23.89
C ALA A 393 1.71 34.05 22.75
N THR A 394 3.03 34.15 22.91
CA THR A 394 3.99 33.58 21.96
C THR A 394 5.27 33.15 22.67
N PHE A 395 5.85 32.02 22.24
CA PHE A 395 7.19 31.59 22.62
C PHE A 395 8.27 32.18 21.69
N MET A 396 7.89 32.69 20.52
CA MET A 396 8.82 33.33 19.59
C MET A 396 9.39 34.61 20.19
N ASP A 397 10.67 34.89 19.97
CA ASP A 397 11.28 36.16 20.37
C ASP A 397 10.56 37.30 19.63
N VAL A 398 10.15 38.31 20.39
CA VAL A 398 9.40 39.47 19.89
C VAL A 398 10.24 40.26 18.87
N ASN A 399 11.57 40.24 18.97
CA ASN A 399 12.47 40.85 17.99
C ASN A 399 12.44 40.13 16.63
N HIS A 400 12.03 38.87 16.59
CA HIS A 400 11.91 38.08 15.35
C HIS A 400 10.52 38.18 14.69
N LEU A 401 9.62 38.98 15.28
CA LEU A 401 8.32 39.32 14.72
C LEU A 401 8.35 40.64 13.91
N GLU A 402 9.54 41.20 13.66
CA GLU A 402 9.69 42.34 12.74
C GLU A 402 9.21 41.96 11.33
N GLY A 403 8.27 42.73 10.79
CA GLY A 403 7.62 42.47 9.49
C GLY A 403 6.23 41.85 9.57
N TYR A 404 5.72 41.51 10.76
CA TYR A 404 4.31 41.17 10.97
C TYR A 404 3.56 42.36 11.58
N ASP A 405 2.36 42.67 11.09
CA ASP A 405 1.53 43.74 11.69
C ASP A 405 0.85 43.25 12.99
N LEU A 406 1.59 43.35 14.08
CA LEU A 406 1.12 43.03 15.42
C LEU A 406 0.80 44.27 16.27
N THR A 407 0.78 45.46 15.66
CA THR A 407 0.62 46.76 16.37
C THR A 407 -0.70 46.88 17.13
N SER A 408 -1.70 46.09 16.73
CA SER A 408 -3.02 46.04 17.34
C SER A 408 -3.20 45.01 18.46
N TYR A 409 -2.13 44.31 18.87
CA TYR A 409 -2.17 43.24 19.88
C TYR A 409 -1.21 43.52 21.05
N THR A 410 -1.56 43.00 22.23
CA THR A 410 -0.62 42.96 23.39
C THR A 410 0.06 41.60 23.44
N VAL A 411 1.35 41.55 23.12
CA VAL A 411 2.15 40.31 23.11
C VAL A 411 2.58 39.93 24.53
N VAL A 412 2.29 38.69 24.93
CA VAL A 412 2.68 38.08 26.20
C VAL A 412 3.75 37.02 25.92
N PRO A 413 5.05 37.33 26.12
CA PRO A 413 6.11 36.36 25.90
C PRO A 413 6.03 35.24 26.96
N VAL A 414 6.23 34.00 26.52
CA VAL A 414 6.28 32.82 27.40
C VAL A 414 7.57 32.03 27.20
N SER A 415 7.90 31.17 28.16
CA SER A 415 9.15 30.38 28.17
C SER A 415 9.06 29.05 27.42
N SER A 416 7.87 28.61 26.99
CA SER A 416 7.70 27.42 26.16
C SER A 416 6.38 27.47 25.40
N THR A 417 6.29 26.75 24.29
CA THR A 417 5.06 26.62 23.49
C THR A 417 3.92 26.02 24.31
N ALA A 418 4.19 24.97 25.10
CA ALA A 418 3.20 24.37 26.00
C ALA A 418 2.62 25.40 26.99
N ALA A 419 3.46 26.28 27.55
CA ALA A 419 3.00 27.34 28.44
C ALA A 419 2.08 28.35 27.73
N ALA A 420 2.28 28.63 26.44
CA ALA A 420 1.38 29.49 25.66
C ALA A 420 -0.03 28.89 25.58
N TYR A 421 -0.12 27.59 25.26
CA TYR A 421 -1.39 26.87 25.17
C TYR A 421 -2.07 26.66 26.53
N ASP A 422 -1.30 26.49 27.61
CA ASP A 422 -1.82 26.49 28.98
C ASP A 422 -2.44 27.84 29.36
N LEU A 423 -1.84 28.96 28.95
CA LEU A 423 -2.42 30.29 29.16
C LEU A 423 -3.71 30.48 28.35
N LEU A 424 -3.77 29.95 27.13
CA LEU A 424 -4.96 30.03 26.27
C LEU A 424 -6.12 29.20 26.83
N SER A 425 -5.84 27.96 27.24
CA SER A 425 -6.85 27.06 27.83
C SER A 425 -7.35 27.54 29.20
N SER A 426 -6.52 28.26 29.97
CA SER A 426 -6.89 28.88 31.24
C SER A 426 -7.52 30.28 31.13
N ASN A 427 -7.89 30.73 29.92
CA ASN A 427 -8.49 32.05 29.65
C ASN A 427 -7.62 33.26 30.11
N LYS A 428 -6.30 33.07 30.21
CA LYS A 428 -5.37 34.17 30.56
C LYS A 428 -4.94 34.99 29.34
N VAL A 429 -5.03 34.42 28.14
CA VAL A 429 -4.82 35.09 26.86
C VAL A 429 -5.96 34.77 25.89
N ASP A 430 -6.10 35.59 24.86
CA ASP A 430 -7.20 35.52 23.89
C ASP A 430 -6.82 34.67 22.66
N ALA A 431 -5.54 34.65 22.30
CA ALA A 431 -5.00 33.76 21.28
C ALA A 431 -3.54 33.39 21.55
N VAL A 432 -3.04 32.38 20.85
CA VAL A 432 -1.62 32.05 20.75
C VAL A 432 -1.17 32.37 19.33
N LEU A 433 -0.05 33.08 19.20
CA LEU A 433 0.64 33.24 17.94
C LEU A 433 1.69 32.13 17.85
N ASP A 434 1.53 31.23 16.88
CA ASP A 434 2.42 30.07 16.70
C ASP A 434 2.66 29.82 15.21
N ASN A 435 3.61 28.93 14.91
CA ASN A 435 3.76 28.40 13.57
C ASN A 435 2.70 27.34 13.26
N PHE A 436 2.32 27.21 11.99
CA PHE A 436 1.28 26.28 11.56
C PHE A 436 1.52 24.83 11.99
N VAL A 437 2.75 24.32 11.91
CA VAL A 437 3.08 22.91 12.24
C VAL A 437 2.83 22.62 13.72
N SER A 438 3.34 23.49 14.59
CA SER A 438 3.12 23.43 16.03
C SER A 438 1.65 23.64 16.39
N ALA A 439 1.00 24.64 15.79
CA ALA A 439 -0.43 24.87 15.96
C ALA A 439 -1.26 23.65 15.60
N ASN A 440 -0.94 22.99 14.49
CA ASN A 440 -1.64 21.78 14.04
C ASN A 440 -1.44 20.63 15.03
N TYR A 441 -0.21 20.42 15.51
CA TYR A 441 0.08 19.43 16.55
C TYR A 441 -0.72 19.68 17.84
N TYR A 442 -0.69 20.91 18.37
CA TYR A 442 -1.37 21.24 19.63
C TYR A 442 -2.90 21.27 19.52
N THR A 443 -3.46 21.64 18.37
CA THR A 443 -4.91 21.61 18.13
C THR A 443 -5.46 20.19 17.98
N HIS A 444 -4.65 19.24 17.48
CA HIS A 444 -5.02 17.83 17.35
C HIS A 444 -4.73 16.98 18.60
N THR A 445 -3.93 17.50 19.53
CA THR A 445 -3.66 16.81 20.80
C THR A 445 -4.88 16.95 21.72
N HIS A 446 -5.43 15.84 22.21
CA HIS A 446 -6.72 15.77 22.94
C HIS A 446 -6.77 16.58 24.27
N GLN A 447 -5.68 17.26 24.62
CA GLN A 447 -5.54 18.05 25.83
C GLN A 447 -6.27 19.40 25.76
N TYR A 448 -6.54 19.93 24.56
CA TYR A 448 -7.14 21.26 24.40
C TYR A 448 -8.27 21.28 23.35
N SER A 449 -9.33 22.07 23.61
CA SER A 449 -10.38 22.38 22.62
C SER A 449 -10.04 23.68 21.90
N LEU A 450 -9.12 23.60 20.94
CA LEU A 450 -8.56 24.75 20.23
C LEU A 450 -8.81 24.62 18.73
N ALA A 451 -8.75 25.76 18.04
CA ALA A 451 -8.85 25.82 16.59
C ALA A 451 -7.92 26.92 16.07
N ILE A 452 -7.36 26.70 14.87
CA ILE A 452 -6.64 27.73 14.14
C ILE A 452 -7.69 28.75 13.63
N ASP A 453 -7.62 29.99 14.11
CA ASP A 453 -8.58 31.06 13.76
C ASP A 453 -8.17 31.78 12.47
N ASP A 454 -6.92 32.23 12.37
CA ASP A 454 -6.45 32.97 11.19
C ASP A 454 -4.96 32.84 10.90
N ILE A 455 -4.57 33.14 9.67
CA ILE A 455 -3.18 33.27 9.24
C ILE A 455 -2.73 34.70 9.52
N VAL A 456 -1.47 34.86 9.91
CA VAL A 456 -0.86 36.17 10.10
C VAL A 456 -0.19 36.59 8.81
N ASP A 457 -0.62 37.72 8.27
CA ASP A 457 0.00 38.33 7.09
C ASP A 457 1.40 38.85 7.44
N GLY A 458 2.37 38.60 6.55
CA GLY A 458 3.76 38.94 6.77
C GLY A 458 4.72 37.89 6.21
N ASN A 459 5.93 37.85 6.76
CA ASN A 459 6.94 36.85 6.41
C ASN A 459 6.49 35.44 6.81
N PHE A 460 7.28 34.44 6.42
CA PHE A 460 7.09 33.07 6.91
C PHE A 460 8.13 32.76 7.94
N ALA A 461 7.77 31.89 8.88
CA ALA A 461 8.76 31.33 9.75
C ALA A 461 9.49 30.18 9.03
N LYS A 462 10.82 30.21 9.13
CA LYS A 462 11.78 29.39 8.40
C LYS A 462 12.53 28.53 9.41
N LEU A 463 12.65 27.23 9.14
CA LEU A 463 13.47 26.32 9.92
C LEU A 463 14.83 26.12 9.23
N SER A 464 15.90 26.49 9.94
CA SER A 464 17.28 26.34 9.50
C SER A 464 18.13 25.65 10.58
N LEU A 465 19.24 25.05 10.16
CA LEU A 465 20.22 24.44 11.06
C LEU A 465 21.35 25.44 11.29
N GLY A 466 21.64 25.79 12.54
CA GLY A 466 22.78 26.65 12.88
C GLY A 466 24.03 25.81 13.12
N ILE A 467 25.02 25.86 12.24
CA ILE A 467 26.28 25.10 12.34
C ILE A 467 27.37 25.98 12.95
N SER A 468 28.26 25.44 13.76
CA SER A 468 29.39 26.22 14.33
C SER A 468 30.15 26.98 13.24
N ALA A 469 30.36 28.28 13.42
CA ALA A 469 30.98 29.15 12.42
C ALA A 469 32.44 28.75 12.09
N HIS A 470 33.10 28.01 12.99
CA HIS A 470 34.44 27.45 12.80
C HIS A 470 34.48 26.24 11.86
N ASN A 471 33.34 25.65 11.52
CA ASN A 471 33.26 24.40 10.75
C ASN A 471 32.63 24.62 9.35
N GLU A 472 33.35 25.33 8.50
CA GLU A 472 32.93 25.68 7.13
C GLU A 472 32.69 24.44 6.25
N ILE A 473 33.52 23.41 6.36
CA ILE A 473 33.38 22.19 5.54
C ILE A 473 32.09 21.45 5.90
N LEU A 474 31.74 21.36 7.19
CA LEU A 474 30.47 20.75 7.61
C LEU A 474 29.27 21.57 7.16
N TYR A 475 29.36 22.89 7.24
CA TYR A 475 28.33 23.79 6.74
C TYR A 475 28.03 23.52 5.26
N GLU A 476 29.06 23.40 4.42
CA GLU A 476 28.91 23.07 2.99
C GLU A 476 28.30 21.68 2.78
N ILE A 477 28.76 20.66 3.52
CA ILE A 477 28.24 19.28 3.42
C ILE A 477 26.75 19.25 3.77
N ILE A 478 26.34 19.84 4.90
CA ILE A 478 24.94 19.82 5.32
C ILE A 478 24.06 20.60 4.33
N ASN A 479 24.49 21.76 3.83
CA ASN A 479 23.73 22.48 2.80
C ASN A 479 23.56 21.65 1.51
N LYS A 480 24.60 20.92 1.09
CA LYS A 480 24.51 19.99 -0.05
C LYS A 480 23.59 18.81 0.24
N SER A 481 23.64 18.24 1.45
CA SER A 481 22.72 17.18 1.85
C SER A 481 21.26 17.66 1.87
N LEU A 482 21.00 18.86 2.43
CA LEU A 482 19.67 19.48 2.43
C LEU A 482 19.18 19.80 1.01
N LYS A 483 20.08 20.18 0.09
CA LYS A 483 19.73 20.39 -1.32
C LYS A 483 19.31 19.09 -2.01
N ASN A 484 19.94 17.98 -1.67
CA ASN A 484 19.66 16.67 -2.25
C ASN A 484 18.53 15.92 -1.51
N LEU A 485 17.96 16.47 -0.44
CA LEU A 485 16.85 15.82 0.27
C LEU A 485 15.57 15.88 -0.57
N ALA A 486 14.94 14.73 -0.83
CA ALA A 486 13.70 14.67 -1.60
C ALA A 486 12.57 15.40 -0.84
N GLY A 487 11.70 16.10 -1.58
CA GLY A 487 10.54 16.80 -1.01
C GLY A 487 9.61 15.84 -0.27
N SER A 488 9.32 14.69 -0.89
CA SER A 488 8.45 13.65 -0.33
C SER A 488 8.95 13.09 1.01
N GLU A 489 10.27 12.96 1.23
CA GLU A 489 10.80 12.47 2.51
C GLU A 489 10.59 13.48 3.65
N LEU A 490 10.69 14.79 3.35
CA LEU A 490 10.36 15.84 4.31
C LEU A 490 8.86 15.89 4.59
N ASP A 491 8.03 15.67 3.57
CA ASP A 491 6.58 15.59 3.71
C ASP A 491 6.18 14.39 4.57
N ASP A 492 6.77 13.21 4.35
CA ASP A 492 6.54 12.02 5.18
C ASP A 492 6.89 12.26 6.65
N ILE A 493 8.05 12.88 6.91
CA ILE A 493 8.49 13.23 8.28
C ILE A 493 7.51 14.22 8.90
N THR A 494 7.16 15.31 8.21
CA THR A 494 6.24 16.32 8.77
C THR A 494 4.83 15.78 8.97
N THR A 495 4.34 14.93 8.06
CA THR A 495 3.05 14.23 8.17
C THR A 495 3.00 13.33 9.39
N LYS A 496 4.05 12.51 9.60
CA LYS A 496 4.16 11.63 10.76
C LYS A 496 3.98 12.38 12.08
N TRP A 497 4.49 13.61 12.15
CA TRP A 497 4.46 14.42 13.36
C TRP A 497 3.25 15.34 13.49
N THR A 498 2.51 15.62 12.41
CA THR A 498 1.35 16.53 12.41
C THR A 498 0.00 15.82 12.16
N ALA A 499 0.01 14.55 11.75
CA ALA A 499 -1.21 13.77 11.54
C ALA A 499 -2.01 13.65 12.85
N ALA A 500 -3.32 13.81 12.74
CA ALA A 500 -4.23 13.56 13.85
C ALA A 500 -3.97 12.14 14.38
N PRO A 501 -3.67 11.95 15.69
CA PRO A 501 -3.55 10.61 16.23
C PRO A 501 -4.86 9.88 15.92
N SER A 502 -4.77 8.71 15.29
CA SER A 502 -5.92 7.83 15.06
C SER A 502 -6.71 7.83 16.36
N LYS A 503 -7.97 8.31 16.33
CA LYS A 503 -8.81 8.55 17.52
C LYS A 503 -8.40 7.57 18.60
N THR A 504 -7.71 8.08 19.64
CA THR A 504 -7.25 7.22 20.74
C THR A 504 -8.45 6.39 21.15
N SER A 505 -8.26 5.07 21.20
CA SER A 505 -9.34 4.15 21.58
C SER A 505 -10.07 4.75 22.78
N PHE A 506 -11.40 4.75 22.78
CA PHE A 506 -12.20 5.28 23.89
C PHE A 506 -11.68 4.83 25.27
N ILE A 507 -11.10 3.62 25.29
CA ILE A 507 -10.45 3.00 26.44
C ILE A 507 -9.24 3.81 26.90
N GLU A 508 -8.35 4.22 25.99
CA GLU A 508 -7.13 4.98 26.29
C GLU A 508 -7.38 6.39 26.79
N ALA A 509 -8.28 7.13 26.14
CA ALA A 509 -8.65 8.49 26.55
C ALA A 509 -9.30 8.52 27.95
N ASN A 510 -9.99 7.44 28.35
CA ASN A 510 -10.74 7.37 29.60
C ASN A 510 -10.18 6.34 30.60
N LYS A 511 -8.92 5.89 30.48
CA LYS A 511 -8.32 4.85 31.34
C LYS A 511 -8.54 5.12 32.83
N THR A 512 -8.34 6.37 33.27
CA THR A 512 -8.51 6.78 34.67
C THR A 512 -9.98 6.80 35.09
N ALA A 513 -10.86 7.36 34.28
CA ALA A 513 -12.29 7.39 34.53
C ALA A 513 -12.86 5.96 34.60
N ILE A 514 -12.55 5.11 33.62
CA ILE A 514 -12.94 3.69 33.59
C ILE A 514 -12.44 2.95 34.82
N LEU A 515 -11.18 3.18 35.23
CA LEU A 515 -10.64 2.60 36.46
C LEU A 515 -11.44 3.02 37.70
N TYR A 516 -11.77 4.31 37.84
CA TYR A 516 -12.61 4.78 38.95
C TYR A 516 -14.02 4.20 38.89
N THR A 517 -14.64 4.11 37.71
CA THR A 517 -15.97 3.49 37.54
C THR A 517 -15.95 2.02 37.91
N VAL A 518 -14.90 1.28 37.52
CA VAL A 518 -14.70 -0.13 37.89
C VAL A 518 -14.50 -0.28 39.40
N ILE A 519 -13.71 0.59 40.03
CA ILE A 519 -13.51 0.59 41.49
C ILE A 519 -14.84 0.88 42.22
N VAL A 520 -15.62 1.85 41.75
CA VAL A 520 -16.94 2.19 42.33
C VAL A 520 -17.93 1.05 42.14
N LEU A 521 -17.96 0.40 40.98
CA LEU A 521 -18.80 -0.78 40.73
C LEU A 521 -18.38 -1.97 41.59
N LEU A 522 -17.09 -2.18 41.80
CA LEU A 522 -16.57 -3.21 42.72
C LEU A 522 -16.93 -2.91 44.17
N LEU A 523 -16.86 -1.64 44.60
CA LEU A 523 -17.30 -1.21 45.94
C LEU A 523 -18.81 -1.38 46.13
N LEU A 524 -19.62 -0.95 45.16
CA LEU A 524 -21.08 -1.19 45.15
C LEU A 524 -21.41 -2.68 45.15
N GLY A 525 -20.65 -3.47 44.38
CA GLY A 525 -20.74 -4.93 44.37
C GLY A 525 -20.42 -5.53 45.74
N MET A 526 -19.35 -5.08 46.40
CA MET A 526 -18.99 -5.53 47.76
C MET A 526 -20.04 -5.14 48.80
N ILE A 527 -20.57 -3.91 48.73
CA ILE A 527 -21.62 -3.43 49.64
C ILE A 527 -22.91 -4.23 49.42
N SER A 528 -23.34 -4.40 48.17
CA SER A 528 -24.50 -5.21 47.81
C SER A 528 -24.35 -6.67 48.25
N THR A 529 -23.16 -7.25 48.07
CA THR A 529 -22.86 -8.62 48.51
C THR A 529 -22.86 -8.71 50.03
N GLY A 530 -22.25 -7.75 50.74
CA GLY A 530 -22.29 -7.67 52.19
C GLY A 530 -23.72 -7.57 52.74
N TRP A 531 -24.55 -6.73 52.12
CA TRP A 531 -25.94 -6.56 52.49
C TRP A 531 -26.78 -7.82 52.20
N ALA A 532 -26.55 -8.48 51.06
CA ALA A 532 -27.16 -9.75 50.73
C ALA A 532 -26.75 -10.88 51.69
N LEU A 533 -25.51 -10.87 52.19
CA LEU A 533 -25.03 -11.84 53.16
C LEU A 533 -25.65 -11.63 54.55
N VAL A 534 -25.79 -10.38 55.00
CA VAL A 534 -26.46 -10.04 56.26
C VAL A 534 -27.94 -10.39 56.20
N LEU A 535 -28.63 -10.05 55.10
CA LEU A 535 -30.04 -10.36 54.90
C LEU A 535 -30.29 -11.88 54.84
N ARG A 536 -29.41 -12.61 54.14
CA ARG A 536 -29.43 -14.09 54.11
C ARG A 536 -29.17 -14.69 55.50
N LYS A 537 -28.33 -14.08 56.34
CA LYS A 537 -28.07 -14.56 57.70
C LYS A 537 -29.32 -14.45 58.58
N HIS A 538 -30.04 -13.33 58.48
CA HIS A 538 -31.29 -13.11 59.24
C HIS A 538 -32.42 -14.05 58.81
N VAL A 539 -32.67 -14.20 57.50
CA VAL A 539 -33.72 -15.11 56.99
C VAL A 539 -33.41 -16.57 57.27
N ARG A 540 -32.13 -16.98 57.13
CA ARG A 540 -31.71 -18.36 57.40
C ARG A 540 -31.82 -18.72 58.88
N HIS A 541 -31.60 -17.81 59.82
CA HIS A 541 -31.65 -18.17 61.23
C HIS A 541 -33.08 -18.52 61.69
N ALA A 542 -34.08 -17.76 61.22
CA ALA A 542 -35.48 -18.00 61.54
C ALA A 542 -36.05 -19.26 60.87
N GLN A 543 -35.69 -19.52 59.60
CA GLN A 543 -36.16 -20.72 58.89
C GLN A 543 -35.42 -21.99 59.32
N ARG A 544 -34.15 -21.90 59.74
CA ARG A 544 -33.35 -23.07 60.13
C ARG A 544 -33.90 -23.80 61.34
N THR A 545 -34.56 -23.15 62.29
CA THR A 545 -35.01 -23.85 63.51
C THR A 545 -36.27 -24.68 63.26
N GLN A 546 -37.20 -24.16 62.45
CA GLN A 546 -38.44 -24.85 62.09
C GLN A 546 -38.19 -25.94 61.04
N ARG A 547 -37.42 -25.64 59.98
CA ARG A 547 -37.02 -26.63 58.98
C ARG A 547 -36.12 -27.72 59.55
N LYS A 548 -35.29 -27.48 60.56
CA LYS A 548 -34.39 -28.53 61.09
C LYS A 548 -35.11 -29.78 61.61
N LEU A 549 -36.37 -29.68 62.06
CA LEU A 549 -37.10 -30.81 62.61
C LEU A 549 -37.91 -31.54 61.52
N ASP A 550 -38.61 -30.79 60.67
CA ASP A 550 -39.38 -31.35 59.54
C ASP A 550 -38.46 -31.81 58.40
N ASP A 551 -37.41 -31.05 58.09
CA ASP A 551 -36.34 -31.50 57.21
C ASP A 551 -35.64 -32.70 57.85
N GLN A 552 -35.48 -32.86 59.18
CA GLN A 552 -34.81 -34.07 59.68
C GLN A 552 -35.58 -35.36 59.34
N LEU A 553 -36.90 -35.36 59.46
CA LEU A 553 -37.72 -36.53 59.13
C LEU A 553 -37.96 -36.68 57.61
N ALA A 554 -38.20 -35.57 56.90
CA ALA A 554 -38.35 -35.58 55.45
C ALA A 554 -37.01 -35.89 54.74
N LEU A 555 -35.88 -35.39 55.26
CA LEU A 555 -34.54 -35.72 54.81
C LEU A 555 -34.21 -37.17 55.13
N THR A 556 -34.53 -37.73 56.29
CA THR A 556 -34.24 -39.16 56.52
C THR A 556 -35.01 -40.06 55.54
N ASN A 557 -36.30 -39.80 55.29
CA ASN A 557 -37.07 -40.57 54.31
C ASN A 557 -36.69 -40.26 52.85
N ALA A 558 -36.37 -39.00 52.51
CA ALA A 558 -35.91 -38.62 51.18
C ALA A 558 -34.43 -38.99 50.92
N LEU A 559 -33.60 -39.14 51.95
CA LEU A 559 -32.25 -39.69 51.81
C LEU A 559 -32.32 -41.19 51.52
N ILE A 560 -33.21 -41.92 52.20
CA ILE A 560 -33.37 -43.36 51.95
C ILE A 560 -34.05 -43.59 50.58
N ASN A 561 -35.22 -42.98 50.31
CA ASN A 561 -35.98 -43.16 49.06
C ASN A 561 -35.45 -42.37 47.87
N GLY A 562 -34.81 -41.22 48.11
CA GLY A 562 -34.15 -40.44 47.06
C GLY A 562 -32.73 -40.92 46.76
N THR A 563 -32.20 -41.93 47.48
CA THR A 563 -31.04 -42.67 46.97
C THR A 563 -31.51 -43.50 45.79
N PRO A 564 -31.05 -43.23 44.55
CA PRO A 564 -31.53 -43.91 43.35
C PRO A 564 -31.09 -45.37 43.27
N ASN A 565 -30.20 -45.76 44.17
CA ASN A 565 -29.64 -47.09 44.27
C ASN A 565 -30.44 -47.93 45.27
N PRO A 566 -30.68 -49.22 44.99
CA PRO A 566 -31.32 -50.11 45.92
C PRO A 566 -30.63 -50.15 47.29
N LEU A 567 -31.40 -49.87 48.34
CA LEU A 567 -31.01 -49.93 49.74
C LEU A 567 -31.98 -50.79 50.54
N TYR A 568 -31.45 -51.63 51.41
CA TYR A 568 -32.23 -52.46 52.32
C TYR A 568 -31.60 -52.53 53.71
N VAL A 569 -32.45 -52.79 54.70
CA VAL A 569 -32.08 -53.01 56.11
C VAL A 569 -32.68 -54.34 56.53
N ARG A 570 -31.85 -55.27 56.98
CA ARG A 570 -32.26 -56.58 57.49
C ARG A 570 -31.91 -56.73 58.97
N ASN A 571 -32.73 -57.46 59.74
CA ASN A 571 -32.45 -57.76 61.15
C ASN A 571 -31.45 -58.93 61.28
N LYS A 572 -31.19 -59.34 62.53
CA LYS A 572 -30.25 -60.42 62.87
C LYS A 572 -30.66 -61.78 62.33
N ASP A 573 -31.95 -61.97 62.12
CA ASP A 573 -32.57 -63.17 61.59
C ASP A 573 -32.71 -63.09 60.05
N ALA A 574 -32.01 -62.13 59.42
CA ALA A 574 -32.00 -61.83 57.99
C ALA A 574 -33.34 -61.34 57.40
N GLU A 575 -34.31 -60.98 58.25
CA GLU A 575 -35.61 -60.45 57.82
C GLU A 575 -35.51 -58.99 57.41
N LEU A 576 -36.23 -58.60 56.35
CA LEU A 576 -36.22 -57.25 55.82
C LEU A 576 -37.05 -56.31 56.69
N ILE A 577 -36.41 -55.31 57.30
CA ILE A 577 -37.02 -54.32 58.20
C ILE A 577 -37.47 -53.07 57.44
N SER A 578 -36.63 -52.61 56.51
CA SER A 578 -36.86 -51.38 55.76
C SER A 578 -36.12 -51.47 54.44
N PHE A 579 -36.67 -50.87 53.40
CA PHE A 579 -36.03 -50.76 52.09
C PHE A 579 -36.45 -49.44 51.46
N ASN A 580 -35.68 -48.99 50.48
CA ASN A 580 -36.04 -47.81 49.72
C ASN A 580 -36.83 -48.16 48.46
N GLU A 581 -37.48 -47.16 47.87
CA GLU A 581 -38.30 -47.33 46.67
C GLU A 581 -37.51 -47.95 45.49
N ALA A 582 -36.24 -47.58 45.32
CA ALA A 582 -35.36 -48.13 44.31
C ALA A 582 -35.10 -49.64 44.48
N TYR A 583 -35.06 -50.16 45.72
CA TYR A 583 -34.93 -51.59 45.97
C TYR A 583 -36.16 -52.38 45.52
N THR A 584 -37.36 -51.81 45.70
CA THR A 584 -38.60 -52.40 45.18
C THR A 584 -38.64 -52.34 43.67
N GLU A 585 -38.27 -51.21 43.07
CA GLU A 585 -38.29 -51.03 41.62
C GLU A 585 -37.29 -51.94 40.89
N ALA A 586 -36.10 -52.14 41.45
CA ALA A 586 -35.13 -53.10 40.94
C ALA A 586 -35.63 -54.56 40.98
N LEU A 587 -36.66 -54.85 41.78
CA LEU A 587 -37.26 -56.17 41.96
C LEU A 587 -38.73 -56.26 41.49
N LYS A 588 -39.30 -55.21 40.88
CA LYS A 588 -40.74 -55.07 40.58
C LYS A 588 -41.27 -56.07 39.54
N ASP A 589 -40.46 -56.47 38.56
CA ASP A 589 -40.91 -57.40 37.49
C ASP A 589 -41.03 -58.86 37.95
N PHE A 590 -40.67 -59.16 39.20
CA PHE A 590 -40.68 -60.50 39.78
C PHE A 590 -41.99 -60.88 40.52
N HIS A 591 -43.08 -60.12 40.30
CA HIS A 591 -44.43 -60.37 40.87
C HIS A 591 -44.46 -60.65 42.38
N ILE A 592 -43.80 -59.79 43.15
CA ILE A 592 -44.00 -59.77 44.61
C ILE A 592 -45.20 -58.85 44.88
N GLU A 593 -46.41 -59.41 44.95
CA GLU A 593 -47.60 -58.66 45.35
C GLU A 593 -47.41 -58.08 46.77
N GLN A 594 -47.67 -56.78 46.92
CA GLN A 594 -47.43 -55.99 48.15
C GLN A 594 -48.23 -56.45 49.39
N GLU A 595 -49.06 -57.49 49.30
CA GLU A 595 -49.94 -57.95 50.39
C GLU A 595 -49.53 -59.29 51.04
N TYR A 596 -48.43 -59.92 50.61
CA TYR A 596 -47.98 -61.24 51.14
C TYR A 596 -46.59 -61.25 51.82
N ALA A 597 -46.11 -60.13 52.36
CA ALA A 597 -44.80 -60.06 53.00
C ALA A 597 -44.82 -60.33 54.53
N PHE A 598 -45.39 -61.45 54.99
CA PHE A 598 -45.17 -61.94 56.36
C PHE A 598 -45.23 -63.48 56.45
N SER A 599 -44.32 -64.19 55.75
CA SER A 599 -43.88 -65.52 56.18
C SER A 599 -42.41 -65.75 55.81
N GLN A 600 -41.64 -66.26 56.78
CA GLN A 600 -40.17 -66.34 56.76
C GLN A 600 -39.61 -67.32 55.70
N ALA A 601 -40.42 -68.25 55.18
CA ALA A 601 -39.96 -69.39 54.39
C ALA A 601 -40.01 -69.21 52.86
N GLU A 602 -40.79 -68.26 52.33
CA GLU A 602 -40.95 -68.07 50.87
C GLU A 602 -40.09 -66.94 50.30
N PHE A 603 -39.68 -65.97 51.14
CA PHE A 603 -38.87 -64.82 50.73
C PHE A 603 -37.36 -65.15 50.58
N GLU A 604 -36.88 -66.18 51.29
CA GLU A 604 -35.52 -66.72 51.12
C GLU A 604 -35.33 -67.34 49.73
N ASN A 605 -36.39 -67.83 49.07
CA ASN A 605 -36.30 -68.42 47.73
C ASN A 605 -36.24 -67.39 46.60
N THR A 606 -36.82 -66.19 46.76
CA THR A 606 -36.92 -65.18 45.68
C THR A 606 -35.68 -64.31 45.56
N THR A 607 -34.99 -64.01 46.67
CA THR A 607 -33.76 -63.20 46.65
C THR A 607 -32.54 -64.04 46.23
N ALA A 608 -32.64 -65.37 46.33
CA ALA A 608 -31.51 -66.29 46.26
C ALA A 608 -31.17 -66.82 44.85
N LEU A 609 -32.01 -66.56 43.83
CA LEU A 609 -31.78 -67.04 42.45
C LEU A 609 -30.85 -66.16 41.60
N HIS A 610 -30.46 -64.95 42.05
CA HIS A 610 -29.92 -63.91 41.16
C HIS A 610 -28.54 -63.35 41.53
N LEU A 611 -27.93 -63.84 42.61
CA LEU A 611 -26.50 -63.66 42.87
C LEU A 611 -25.82 -64.99 42.53
N SER A 612 -24.91 -65.00 41.56
CA SER A 612 -24.20 -66.18 41.04
C SER A 612 -23.31 -66.91 42.07
N SER A 613 -23.45 -66.58 43.37
CA SER A 613 -22.79 -67.24 44.50
C SER A 613 -23.60 -67.06 45.80
N LEU A 614 -24.74 -67.75 45.89
CA LEU A 614 -25.66 -67.77 47.04
C LEU A 614 -24.91 -68.05 48.37
N GLU A 615 -23.93 -68.95 48.35
CA GLU A 615 -23.10 -69.27 49.51
C GLU A 615 -22.17 -68.12 49.90
N ALA A 616 -21.59 -67.41 48.93
CA ALA A 616 -20.65 -66.30 49.19
C ALA A 616 -21.38 -65.05 49.72
N TYR A 617 -22.57 -64.75 49.20
CA TYR A 617 -23.41 -63.68 49.76
C TYR A 617 -23.83 -64.00 51.20
N ARG A 618 -24.30 -65.23 51.46
CA ARG A 618 -24.73 -65.64 52.81
C ARG A 618 -23.56 -65.63 53.79
N GLN A 619 -22.39 -66.08 53.36
CA GLN A 619 -21.16 -66.04 54.17
C GLN A 619 -20.73 -64.60 54.48
N ASP A 620 -20.79 -63.68 53.50
CA ASP A 620 -20.49 -62.26 53.70
C ASP A 620 -21.53 -61.58 54.61
N PHE A 621 -22.82 -61.94 54.54
CA PHE A 621 -23.86 -61.38 55.42
C PHE A 621 -23.64 -61.76 56.90
N PHE A 622 -23.41 -63.04 57.17
CA PHE A 622 -23.18 -63.50 58.56
C PHE A 622 -21.81 -63.10 59.10
N SER A 623 -20.80 -62.91 58.25
CA SER A 623 -19.51 -62.35 58.70
C SER A 623 -19.64 -60.88 59.09
N VAL A 624 -20.40 -60.06 58.35
CA VAL A 624 -20.70 -58.66 58.73
C VAL A 624 -21.38 -58.59 60.10
N LEU A 625 -22.33 -59.50 60.39
CA LEU A 625 -23.02 -59.57 61.69
C LEU A 625 -22.11 -60.00 62.85
N ARG A 626 -21.27 -61.01 62.63
CA ARG A 626 -20.38 -61.58 63.66
C ARG A 626 -19.17 -60.69 63.94
N ASP A 627 -18.51 -60.24 62.87
CA ASP A 627 -17.21 -59.58 62.93
C ASP A 627 -17.34 -58.04 63.00
N LYS A 628 -18.55 -57.50 62.74
CA LYS A 628 -18.87 -56.06 62.70
C LYS A 628 -18.03 -55.25 61.70
N VAL A 629 -17.56 -55.90 60.65
CA VAL A 629 -16.77 -55.27 59.59
C VAL A 629 -17.63 -55.12 58.34
N SER A 630 -17.58 -53.93 57.72
CA SER A 630 -18.25 -53.66 56.45
C SER A 630 -17.58 -54.40 55.30
N ILE A 631 -18.37 -54.96 54.39
CA ILE A 631 -17.89 -55.65 53.19
C ILE A 631 -18.42 -54.93 51.96
N SER A 632 -17.54 -54.62 51.01
CA SER A 632 -17.89 -54.06 49.70
C SER A 632 -17.14 -54.80 48.61
N LYS A 633 -17.85 -55.31 47.60
CA LYS A 633 -17.27 -56.07 46.49
C LYS A 633 -18.08 -55.86 45.22
N ASP A 634 -17.38 -55.87 44.10
CA ASP A 634 -17.97 -55.90 42.77
C ASP A 634 -18.55 -57.30 42.54
N ARG A 635 -19.79 -57.37 42.06
CA ARG A 635 -20.49 -58.63 41.82
C ARG A 635 -21.18 -58.57 40.47
N GLU A 636 -21.07 -59.67 39.74
CA GLU A 636 -21.82 -59.86 38.51
C GLU A 636 -23.22 -60.39 38.87
N ILE A 637 -24.24 -59.70 38.35
CA ILE A 637 -25.62 -60.14 38.44
C ILE A 637 -26.08 -60.56 37.06
N THR A 638 -26.55 -61.81 36.99
CA THR A 638 -27.21 -62.35 35.82
C THR A 638 -28.72 -62.28 36.01
N PHE A 639 -29.38 -61.52 35.15
CA PHE A 639 -30.82 -61.41 35.15
C PHE A 639 -31.44 -62.59 34.39
N SER A 640 -32.45 -63.21 34.99
CA SER A 640 -33.10 -64.41 34.42
C SER A 640 -34.12 -64.11 33.31
N ASP A 641 -34.32 -62.83 32.99
CA ASP A 641 -35.29 -62.32 32.00
C ASP A 641 -34.65 -61.95 30.65
N GLY A 642 -33.36 -62.23 30.46
CA GLY A 642 -32.63 -61.94 29.23
C GLY A 642 -32.02 -60.53 29.16
N ARG A 643 -32.05 -59.73 30.23
CA ARG A 643 -31.24 -58.51 30.34
C ARG A 643 -29.74 -58.86 30.36
N PRO A 644 -28.88 -58.03 29.73
CA PRO A 644 -27.43 -58.25 29.74
C PRO A 644 -26.88 -58.23 31.17
N ASP A 645 -25.87 -59.06 31.44
CA ASP A 645 -25.22 -59.12 32.74
C ASP A 645 -24.77 -57.72 33.17
N ALA A 646 -25.10 -57.32 34.40
CA ALA A 646 -24.69 -56.04 34.95
C ALA A 646 -23.63 -56.25 36.03
N VAL A 647 -22.66 -55.35 36.06
CA VAL A 647 -21.65 -55.30 37.13
C VAL A 647 -22.14 -54.33 38.19
N ILE A 648 -22.42 -54.84 39.37
CA ILE A 648 -22.84 -54.03 40.50
C ILE A 648 -21.72 -53.88 41.52
N TYR A 649 -21.60 -52.70 42.09
CA TYR A 649 -20.83 -52.48 43.29
C TYR A 649 -21.72 -52.72 44.51
N HIS A 650 -21.55 -53.84 45.22
CA HIS A 650 -22.40 -54.23 46.35
C HIS A 650 -21.71 -53.98 47.69
N TRP A 651 -22.39 -53.31 48.63
CA TRP A 651 -21.88 -53.10 49.98
C TRP A 651 -22.86 -53.56 51.06
N MET A 652 -22.31 -54.03 52.18
CA MET A 652 -23.02 -54.48 53.38
C MET A 652 -22.31 -53.92 54.63
N VAL A 653 -23.07 -53.27 55.51
CA VAL A 653 -22.57 -52.63 56.74
C VAL A 653 -23.41 -53.04 57.94
N PRO A 654 -22.82 -53.22 59.15
CA PRO A 654 -23.58 -53.58 60.33
C PRO A 654 -24.41 -52.40 60.85
N PHE A 655 -25.68 -52.64 61.15
CA PHE A 655 -26.59 -51.70 61.80
C PHE A 655 -26.50 -51.86 63.32
N LEU A 656 -26.22 -50.78 64.07
CA LEU A 656 -26.08 -50.78 65.53
C LEU A 656 -27.23 -50.01 66.19
N ASP A 657 -27.68 -50.45 67.38
CA ASP A 657 -28.63 -49.71 68.22
C ASP A 657 -27.94 -48.57 69.01
N ALA A 658 -28.75 -47.75 69.72
CA ALA A 658 -28.26 -46.61 70.51
C ALA A 658 -27.30 -47.03 71.65
N GLU A 659 -27.33 -48.29 72.06
CA GLU A 659 -26.44 -48.90 73.05
C GLU A 659 -25.23 -49.62 72.43
N GLY A 660 -25.04 -49.53 71.10
CA GLY A 660 -23.88 -50.06 70.39
C GLY A 660 -23.91 -51.56 70.10
N ARG A 661 -25.06 -52.22 70.27
CA ARG A 661 -25.26 -53.63 69.93
C ARG A 661 -25.65 -53.74 68.45
N VAL A 662 -25.13 -54.75 67.77
CA VAL A 662 -25.55 -55.04 66.38
C VAL A 662 -27.03 -55.37 66.43
N ASN A 663 -27.81 -54.74 65.57
CA ASN A 663 -29.25 -54.87 65.43
C ASN A 663 -29.67 -55.36 64.03
N GLY A 664 -28.74 -55.38 63.07
CA GLY A 664 -28.99 -55.85 61.71
C GLY A 664 -27.85 -55.58 60.72
N VAL A 665 -28.14 -55.66 59.43
CA VAL A 665 -27.24 -55.27 58.32
C VAL A 665 -27.99 -54.30 57.40
N ILE A 666 -27.32 -53.22 57.01
CA ILE A 666 -27.76 -52.33 55.94
C ILE A 666 -26.95 -52.68 54.70
N GLY A 667 -27.61 -52.95 53.58
CA GLY A 667 -26.95 -53.27 52.33
C GLY A 667 -27.52 -52.48 51.16
N GLY A 668 -26.72 -52.34 50.10
CA GLY A 668 -27.16 -51.70 48.87
C GLY A 668 -26.19 -51.94 47.72
N TRP A 669 -26.64 -51.67 46.50
CA TRP A 669 -25.80 -51.81 45.30
C TRP A 669 -25.98 -50.65 44.32
N ILE A 670 -24.91 -50.34 43.59
CA ILE A 670 -24.90 -49.37 42.48
C ILE A 670 -24.61 -50.13 41.19
N ASP A 671 -25.42 -49.91 40.16
CA ASP A 671 -25.07 -50.29 38.79
C ASP A 671 -24.04 -49.29 38.24
N ILE A 672 -22.84 -49.78 37.93
CA ILE A 672 -21.72 -48.95 37.45
C ILE A 672 -21.51 -49.05 35.93
N THR A 673 -22.43 -49.70 35.21
CA THR A 673 -22.28 -50.02 33.78
C THR A 673 -22.22 -48.76 32.91
N SER A 674 -23.21 -47.87 33.00
CA SER A 674 -23.28 -46.63 32.19
C SER A 674 -22.19 -45.60 32.51
N ARG A 675 -21.69 -45.58 33.76
CA ARG A 675 -20.63 -44.67 34.19
C ARG A 675 -19.30 -45.00 33.51
N ILE A 676 -19.01 -46.28 33.32
CA ILE A 676 -17.81 -46.73 32.60
C ILE A 676 -17.90 -46.30 31.12
N GLU A 677 -19.05 -46.47 30.49
CA GLU A 677 -19.28 -46.08 29.09
C GLU A 677 -19.20 -44.55 28.85
N MET A 678 -19.74 -43.75 29.77
CA MET A 678 -19.80 -42.29 29.63
C MET A 678 -18.43 -41.62 29.78
N GLU A 679 -17.56 -42.15 30.66
CA GLU A 679 -16.20 -41.64 30.84
C GLU A 679 -15.32 -41.86 29.59
N GLU A 680 -15.57 -42.95 28.85
CA GLU A 680 -14.91 -43.20 27.56
C GLU A 680 -15.38 -42.24 26.46
N SER A 681 -16.68 -41.95 26.39
CA SER A 681 -17.25 -41.03 25.39
C SER A 681 -16.72 -39.59 25.52
N LEU A 682 -16.53 -39.11 26.76
CA LEU A 682 -16.09 -37.75 27.06
C LEU A 682 -14.59 -37.56 26.77
N ARG A 683 -13.77 -38.59 27.00
CA ARG A 683 -12.37 -38.61 26.56
C ARG A 683 -12.26 -38.57 25.03
N ALA A 684 -13.15 -39.25 24.31
CA ALA A 684 -13.15 -39.24 22.85
C ALA A 684 -13.45 -37.85 22.26
N ALA A 685 -14.48 -37.16 22.77
CA ALA A 685 -14.90 -35.85 22.27
C ALA A 685 -13.83 -34.75 22.46
N ARG A 686 -13.16 -34.71 23.61
CA ARG A 686 -12.10 -33.71 23.88
C ARG A 686 -10.89 -33.88 22.96
N LYS A 687 -10.51 -35.14 22.70
CA LYS A 687 -9.37 -35.48 21.85
C LYS A 687 -9.58 -35.04 20.39
N GLU A 688 -10.83 -34.92 19.95
CA GLU A 688 -11.19 -34.48 18.60
C GLU A 688 -11.04 -32.97 18.41
N SER A 689 -11.48 -32.16 19.38
CA SER A 689 -11.37 -30.70 19.28
C SER A 689 -9.91 -30.20 19.34
N GLU A 690 -9.09 -30.79 20.20
CA GLU A 690 -7.67 -30.44 20.30
C GLU A 690 -6.90 -30.79 19.01
N ARG A 691 -7.28 -31.88 18.31
CA ARG A 691 -6.70 -32.25 17.01
C ARG A 691 -7.01 -31.22 15.92
N ALA A 692 -8.25 -30.73 15.84
CA ALA A 692 -8.65 -29.76 14.81
C ALA A 692 -7.90 -28.42 14.95
N ASN A 693 -7.67 -27.96 16.18
CA ASN A 693 -7.00 -26.67 16.42
C ASN A 693 -5.48 -26.72 16.10
N VAL A 694 -4.83 -27.84 16.45
CA VAL A 694 -3.41 -28.05 16.12
C VAL A 694 -3.23 -28.16 14.61
N ALA A 695 -4.10 -28.89 13.90
CA ALA A 695 -4.05 -29.01 12.44
C ALA A 695 -4.15 -27.63 11.75
N LYS A 696 -5.06 -26.76 12.21
CA LYS A 696 -5.25 -25.41 11.66
C LYS A 696 -4.03 -24.50 11.85
N SER A 697 -3.37 -24.59 13.00
CA SER A 697 -2.19 -23.78 13.30
C SER A 697 -0.98 -24.22 12.48
N THR A 698 -0.78 -25.54 12.35
CA THR A 698 0.28 -26.11 11.51
C THR A 698 0.07 -25.78 10.03
N PHE A 699 -1.16 -25.83 9.53
CA PHE A 699 -1.52 -25.43 8.15
C PHE A 699 -1.01 -24.02 7.82
N LEU A 700 -1.34 -23.02 8.65
CA LEU A 700 -0.98 -21.62 8.40
C LEU A 700 0.53 -21.38 8.46
N ALA A 701 1.21 -22.03 9.40
CA ALA A 701 2.66 -21.91 9.56
C ALA A 701 3.41 -22.48 8.34
N THR A 702 3.00 -23.67 7.87
CA THR A 702 3.60 -24.31 6.69
C THR A 702 3.30 -23.51 5.42
N MET A 703 2.08 -23.00 5.25
CA MET A 703 1.73 -22.16 4.09
C MET A 703 2.55 -20.88 3.99
N SER A 704 2.79 -20.21 5.12
CA SER A 704 3.62 -19.01 5.12
C SER A 704 5.05 -19.30 4.66
N HIS A 705 5.58 -20.50 4.97
CA HIS A 705 6.94 -20.89 4.59
C HIS A 705 7.03 -21.33 3.12
N GLU A 706 6.06 -22.11 2.64
CA GLU A 706 5.98 -22.60 1.26
C GLU A 706 5.68 -21.47 0.26
N ILE A 707 4.99 -20.40 0.66
CA ILE A 707 4.77 -19.20 -0.18
C ILE A 707 6.01 -18.30 -0.21
N ARG A 708 6.68 -18.11 0.93
CA ARG A 708 7.81 -17.17 1.07
C ARG A 708 9.04 -17.61 0.27
N THR A 709 9.28 -18.90 0.17
CA THR A 709 10.46 -19.48 -0.49
C THR A 709 10.51 -19.18 -2.00
N PRO A 710 9.48 -19.49 -2.82
CA PRO A 710 9.47 -19.11 -4.22
C PRO A 710 9.38 -17.59 -4.42
N LEU A 711 8.67 -16.87 -3.55
CA LEU A 711 8.56 -15.41 -3.62
C LEU A 711 9.92 -14.71 -3.50
N ASN A 712 10.75 -15.11 -2.53
CA ASN A 712 12.08 -14.53 -2.35
C ASN A 712 13.03 -14.88 -3.51
N ALA A 713 12.88 -16.07 -4.12
CA ALA A 713 13.65 -16.44 -5.30
C ALA A 713 13.28 -15.60 -6.52
N ILE A 714 11.99 -15.31 -6.72
CA ILE A 714 11.51 -14.42 -7.79
C ILE A 714 12.08 -13.01 -7.61
N ILE A 715 11.94 -12.45 -6.40
CA ILE A 715 12.43 -11.09 -6.09
C ILE A 715 13.95 -11.02 -6.31
N GLY A 716 14.71 -11.96 -5.72
CA GLY A 716 16.17 -11.95 -5.83
C GLY A 716 16.69 -12.14 -7.26
N MET A 717 16.05 -12.99 -8.07
CA MET A 717 16.46 -13.20 -9.47
C MET A 717 16.07 -12.03 -10.38
N LEU A 718 14.92 -11.40 -10.15
CA LEU A 718 14.52 -10.18 -10.85
C LEU A 718 15.45 -9.01 -10.49
N GLU A 719 15.79 -8.81 -9.21
CA GLU A 719 16.75 -7.79 -8.76
C GLU A 719 18.13 -7.96 -9.40
N LEU A 720 18.64 -9.20 -9.45
CA LEU A 720 19.91 -9.52 -10.11
C LEU A 720 19.84 -9.32 -11.62
N GLY A 721 18.72 -9.72 -12.25
CA GLY A 721 18.48 -9.54 -13.68
C GLY A 721 18.42 -8.07 -14.07
N THR A 722 17.68 -7.23 -13.33
CA THR A 722 17.58 -5.78 -13.59
C THR A 722 18.90 -5.06 -13.38
N LYS A 723 19.67 -5.44 -12.35
CA LYS A 723 20.99 -4.85 -12.09
C LYS A 723 21.98 -5.18 -13.21
N LYS A 724 22.03 -6.44 -13.65
CA LYS A 724 22.88 -6.86 -14.77
C LYS A 724 22.48 -6.19 -16.08
N LEU A 725 21.18 -6.00 -16.32
CA LEU A 725 20.68 -5.29 -17.51
C LEU A 725 21.16 -3.84 -17.56
N HIS A 726 21.20 -3.15 -16.40
CA HIS A 726 21.73 -1.79 -16.28
C HIS A 726 23.24 -1.73 -16.58
N ASP A 727 23.98 -2.80 -16.23
CA ASP A 727 25.40 -2.97 -16.55
C ASP A 727 25.65 -3.50 -17.99
N GLY A 728 24.60 -3.62 -18.81
CA GLY A 728 24.66 -4.11 -20.20
C GLY A 728 24.78 -5.63 -20.36
N ILE A 729 24.62 -6.41 -19.28
CA ILE A 729 24.70 -7.87 -19.26
C ILE A 729 23.28 -8.47 -19.26
N ILE A 730 22.92 -9.18 -20.33
CA ILE A 730 21.65 -9.90 -20.42
C ILE A 730 21.84 -11.29 -19.80
N ASP A 731 21.28 -11.50 -18.60
CA ASP A 731 21.26 -12.80 -17.94
C ASP A 731 19.90 -13.47 -18.12
N SER A 732 19.72 -14.21 -19.21
CA SER A 732 18.48 -14.95 -19.49
C SER A 732 18.17 -15.98 -18.41
N THR A 733 19.19 -16.53 -17.74
CA THR A 733 19.01 -17.56 -16.71
C THR A 733 18.33 -17.00 -15.45
N ALA A 734 18.61 -15.74 -15.08
CA ALA A 734 17.94 -15.09 -13.96
C ALA A 734 16.43 -14.93 -14.22
N PHE A 735 16.04 -14.55 -15.43
CA PHE A 735 14.64 -14.45 -15.83
C PHE A 735 13.96 -15.82 -15.93
N ASP A 736 14.66 -16.85 -16.42
CA ASP A 736 14.15 -18.23 -16.47
C ASP A 736 13.91 -18.81 -15.06
N VAL A 737 14.82 -18.53 -14.11
CA VAL A 737 14.67 -18.97 -12.70
C VAL A 737 13.55 -18.20 -12.00
N ALA A 738 13.39 -16.90 -12.26
CA ALA A 738 12.27 -16.11 -11.75
C ALA A 738 10.92 -16.62 -12.31
N TYR A 739 10.86 -16.91 -13.61
CA TYR A 739 9.65 -17.41 -14.27
C TYR A 739 9.27 -18.81 -13.78
N SER A 740 10.23 -19.73 -13.67
CA SER A 740 9.99 -21.06 -13.12
C SER A 740 9.55 -21.03 -11.64
N SER A 741 10.15 -20.16 -10.82
CA SER A 741 9.73 -19.96 -9.43
C SER A 741 8.31 -19.38 -9.30
N SER A 742 7.91 -18.52 -10.24
CA SER A 742 6.56 -17.96 -10.31
C SER A 742 5.50 -19.04 -10.62
N ASN A 743 5.82 -19.97 -11.52
CA ASN A 743 4.92 -21.09 -11.84
C ASN A 743 4.72 -22.04 -10.63
N VAL A 744 5.78 -22.31 -9.86
CA VAL A 744 5.69 -23.11 -8.62
C VAL A 744 4.78 -22.45 -7.59
N LEU A 745 4.88 -21.13 -7.42
CA LEU A 745 4.02 -20.38 -6.52
C LEU A 745 2.55 -20.40 -6.98
N GLN A 746 2.31 -20.28 -8.29
CA GLN A 746 0.97 -20.34 -8.86
C GLN A 746 0.32 -21.71 -8.66
N GLU A 747 1.06 -22.81 -8.83
CA GLU A 747 0.58 -24.16 -8.56
C GLU A 747 0.24 -24.36 -7.07
N LEU A 748 1.07 -23.86 -6.17
CA LEU A 748 0.83 -23.92 -4.72
C LEU A 748 -0.47 -23.20 -4.33
N ILE A 749 -0.67 -21.98 -4.85
CA ILE A 749 -1.88 -21.19 -4.59
C ILE A 749 -3.12 -21.90 -5.17
N GLY A 750 -3.03 -22.44 -6.38
CA GLY A 750 -4.11 -23.23 -6.99
C GLY A 750 -4.52 -24.42 -6.12
N ASN A 751 -3.54 -25.18 -5.63
CA ASN A 751 -3.77 -26.34 -4.76
C ASN A 751 -4.43 -25.97 -3.40
N ILE A 752 -4.12 -24.80 -2.84
CA ILE A 752 -4.75 -24.28 -1.61
C ILE A 752 -6.21 -23.86 -1.86
N LEU A 753 -6.49 -23.29 -3.02
CA LEU A 753 -7.86 -22.92 -3.39
C LEU A 753 -8.71 -24.16 -3.61
N ASP A 754 -8.17 -25.19 -4.28
CA ASP A 754 -8.86 -26.46 -4.49
C ASP A 754 -9.20 -27.16 -3.16
N ILE A 755 -8.29 -27.19 -2.17
CA ILE A 755 -8.60 -27.82 -0.87
C ILE A 755 -9.71 -27.06 -0.11
N SER A 756 -9.69 -25.73 -0.17
CA SER A 756 -10.71 -24.88 0.46
C SER A 756 -12.10 -25.07 -0.18
N MET A 757 -12.14 -25.23 -1.51
CA MET A 757 -13.38 -25.53 -2.24
C MET A 757 -13.93 -26.92 -1.93
N ILE A 758 -13.06 -27.92 -1.78
CA ILE A 758 -13.43 -29.29 -1.41
C ILE A 758 -13.96 -29.34 0.03
N GLU A 759 -13.28 -28.73 1.01
CA GLU A 759 -13.71 -28.75 2.42
C GLU A 759 -15.02 -27.98 2.66
N SER A 760 -15.35 -27.04 1.78
CA SER A 760 -16.58 -26.26 1.88
C SER A 760 -17.78 -26.92 1.17
N ASP A 761 -17.63 -28.13 0.63
CA ASP A 761 -18.62 -28.79 -0.26
C ASP A 761 -19.05 -27.91 -1.46
N LYS A 762 -18.15 -27.03 -1.94
CA LYS A 762 -18.41 -26.08 -3.04
C LYS A 762 -17.80 -26.50 -4.38
N LEU A 763 -17.17 -27.68 -4.44
CA LEU A 763 -16.62 -28.22 -5.68
C LEU A 763 -17.75 -28.68 -6.62
N VAL A 764 -17.90 -28.00 -7.75
CA VAL A 764 -18.83 -28.38 -8.82
C VAL A 764 -18.06 -29.12 -9.91
N ILE A 765 -18.57 -30.28 -10.34
CA ILE A 765 -17.98 -31.09 -11.42
C ILE A 765 -18.72 -30.81 -12.72
N HIS A 766 -17.98 -30.43 -13.77
CA HIS A 766 -18.55 -30.11 -15.08
C HIS A 766 -18.31 -31.24 -16.06
N TYR A 767 -19.35 -32.04 -16.30
CA TYR A 767 -19.30 -33.14 -17.24
C TYR A 767 -19.35 -32.63 -18.69
N ALA A 768 -18.28 -32.85 -19.45
CA ALA A 768 -18.16 -32.53 -20.88
C ALA A 768 -17.70 -33.76 -21.68
N GLU A 769 -17.99 -33.80 -22.97
CA GLU A 769 -17.49 -34.83 -23.88
C GLU A 769 -15.99 -34.62 -24.16
N MET A 770 -15.18 -35.65 -23.91
CA MET A 770 -13.72 -35.64 -24.00
C MET A 770 -13.23 -36.85 -24.80
N GLU A 771 -12.33 -36.61 -25.76
CA GLU A 771 -11.62 -37.66 -26.47
C GLU A 771 -10.49 -38.20 -25.56
N LEU A 772 -10.67 -39.41 -25.03
CA LEU A 772 -9.84 -39.96 -23.96
C LEU A 772 -8.38 -40.10 -24.40
N ARG A 773 -8.15 -40.71 -25.56
CA ARG A 773 -6.81 -40.95 -26.09
C ARG A 773 -6.03 -39.67 -26.33
N LYS A 774 -6.63 -38.71 -27.05
CA LYS A 774 -6.02 -37.41 -27.36
C LYS A 774 -5.63 -36.66 -26.08
N THR A 775 -6.50 -36.68 -25.08
CA THR A 775 -6.26 -36.01 -23.80
C THR A 775 -5.06 -36.62 -23.07
N ILE A 776 -4.98 -37.96 -22.99
CA ILE A 776 -3.85 -38.65 -22.35
C ILE A 776 -2.54 -38.44 -23.12
N GLU A 777 -2.59 -38.52 -24.46
CA GLU A 777 -1.41 -38.25 -25.31
C GLU A 777 -0.89 -36.82 -25.14
N GLN A 778 -1.79 -35.83 -25.02
CA GLN A 778 -1.42 -34.44 -24.73
C GLN A 778 -0.77 -34.30 -23.35
N ILE A 779 -1.31 -34.94 -22.31
CA ILE A 779 -0.70 -34.93 -20.98
C ILE A 779 0.70 -35.53 -21.03
N ILE A 780 0.85 -36.70 -21.66
CA ILE A 780 2.15 -37.38 -21.78
C ILE A 780 3.15 -36.54 -22.58
N SER A 781 2.71 -35.86 -23.64
CA SER A 781 3.57 -34.99 -24.44
C SER A 781 4.17 -33.84 -23.63
N LEU A 782 3.46 -33.35 -22.61
CA LEU A 782 3.94 -32.30 -21.70
C LEU A 782 5.12 -32.77 -20.86
N PHE A 783 5.13 -34.03 -20.43
CA PHE A 783 6.15 -34.59 -19.55
C PHE A 783 7.29 -35.31 -20.28
N ARG A 784 7.13 -35.59 -21.58
CA ARG A 784 8.15 -36.25 -22.42
C ARG A 784 9.52 -35.56 -22.38
N PRO A 785 9.65 -34.22 -22.57
CA PRO A 785 10.95 -33.57 -22.52
C PRO A 785 11.64 -33.70 -21.16
N GLY A 786 10.87 -33.59 -20.07
CA GLY A 786 11.38 -33.72 -18.70
C GLY A 786 11.83 -35.14 -18.35
N ALA A 787 11.08 -36.16 -18.79
CA ALA A 787 11.45 -37.56 -18.64
C ALA A 787 12.70 -37.90 -19.48
N PHE A 788 12.76 -37.43 -20.73
CA PHE A 788 13.90 -37.63 -21.62
C PHE A 788 15.19 -37.05 -21.04
N ASN A 789 15.13 -35.83 -20.49
CA ASN A 789 16.29 -35.18 -19.85
C ASN A 789 16.79 -35.94 -18.61
N LYS A 790 15.92 -36.69 -17.92
CA LYS A 790 16.29 -37.55 -16.80
C LYS A 790 16.69 -38.99 -17.21
N GLY A 791 16.60 -39.33 -18.50
CA GLY A 791 16.85 -40.70 -18.97
C GLY A 791 15.76 -41.71 -18.57
N ILE A 792 14.53 -41.24 -18.35
CA ILE A 792 13.37 -42.08 -17.98
C ILE A 792 12.52 -42.34 -19.21
N GLU A 793 12.19 -43.60 -19.48
CA GLU A 793 11.31 -43.98 -20.59
C GLU A 793 9.83 -43.81 -20.19
N LEU A 794 9.10 -42.90 -20.86
CA LEU A 794 7.68 -42.65 -20.60
C LEU A 794 6.81 -43.34 -21.66
N VAL A 795 6.16 -44.44 -21.28
CA VAL A 795 5.43 -45.35 -22.19
C VAL A 795 3.91 -45.25 -21.97
N LEU A 796 3.15 -45.10 -23.06
CA LEU A 796 1.69 -45.20 -23.05
C LEU A 796 1.27 -46.58 -23.57
N LEU A 797 0.51 -47.32 -22.77
CA LEU A 797 -0.17 -48.56 -23.15
C LEU A 797 -1.66 -48.27 -23.28
N TYR A 798 -2.13 -48.18 -24.51
CA TYR A 798 -3.52 -47.88 -24.82
C TYR A 798 -4.14 -49.02 -25.65
N PRO A 799 -5.19 -49.70 -25.18
CA PRO A 799 -5.84 -50.78 -25.91
C PRO A 799 -6.49 -50.28 -27.20
N ALA A 800 -6.29 -51.00 -28.32
CA ALA A 800 -6.88 -50.65 -29.63
C ALA A 800 -8.42 -50.64 -29.62
N GLU A 801 -9.03 -51.35 -28.67
CA GLU A 801 -10.49 -51.40 -28.47
C GLU A 801 -11.08 -50.06 -28.01
N LEU A 802 -10.24 -49.14 -27.50
CA LEU A 802 -10.63 -47.85 -26.94
C LEU A 802 -10.22 -46.65 -27.82
N ASP A 803 -9.68 -46.87 -29.02
CA ASP A 803 -8.96 -45.86 -29.83
C ASP A 803 -9.79 -44.63 -30.25
N ASP A 804 -11.12 -44.70 -30.18
CA ASP A 804 -12.05 -43.64 -30.61
C ASP A 804 -13.17 -43.35 -29.58
N ILE A 805 -12.99 -43.74 -28.31
CA ILE A 805 -14.01 -43.51 -27.28
C ILE A 805 -14.05 -42.04 -26.84
N ILE A 806 -15.25 -41.46 -26.92
CA ILE A 806 -15.60 -40.19 -26.28
C ILE A 806 -16.20 -40.50 -24.92
N VAL A 807 -15.57 -39.98 -23.87
CA VAL A 807 -16.05 -40.10 -22.50
C VAL A 807 -16.66 -38.79 -22.04
N THR A 808 -17.76 -38.84 -21.29
CA THR A 808 -18.34 -37.67 -20.62
C THR A 808 -17.79 -37.58 -19.20
N THR A 809 -16.95 -36.58 -18.94
CA THR A 809 -16.29 -36.34 -17.64
C THR A 809 -15.83 -34.87 -17.54
N ASP A 810 -15.32 -34.46 -16.38
CA ASP A 810 -14.66 -33.15 -16.23
C ASP A 810 -13.20 -33.25 -16.69
N GLU A 811 -12.93 -32.74 -17.89
CA GLU A 811 -11.62 -32.78 -18.53
C GLU A 811 -10.53 -32.06 -17.72
N LEU A 812 -10.85 -30.93 -17.07
CA LEU A 812 -9.87 -30.15 -16.31
C LEU A 812 -9.44 -30.91 -15.06
N ARG A 813 -10.41 -31.45 -14.30
CA ARG A 813 -10.13 -32.23 -13.09
C ARG A 813 -9.47 -33.57 -13.42
N PHE A 814 -9.86 -34.20 -14.53
CA PHE A 814 -9.19 -35.39 -15.05
C PHE A 814 -7.71 -35.12 -15.36
N ARG A 815 -7.41 -34.06 -16.14
CA ARG A 815 -6.03 -33.66 -16.46
C ARG A 815 -5.21 -33.39 -15.20
N GLN A 816 -5.81 -32.73 -14.19
CA GLN A 816 -5.16 -32.44 -12.92
C GLN A 816 -4.76 -33.72 -12.16
N VAL A 817 -5.69 -34.67 -12.01
CA VAL A 817 -5.43 -35.96 -11.34
C VAL A 817 -4.27 -36.71 -12.01
N VAL A 818 -4.35 -36.89 -13.33
CA VAL A 818 -3.38 -37.68 -14.10
C VAL A 818 -2.01 -37.00 -14.14
N SER A 819 -1.96 -35.68 -14.35
CA SER A 819 -0.70 -34.91 -14.40
C SER A 819 0.02 -34.93 -13.04
N ASN A 820 -0.71 -34.81 -11.94
CA ASN A 820 -0.13 -34.87 -10.59
C ASN A 820 0.55 -36.22 -10.32
N ILE A 821 -0.04 -37.31 -10.79
CA ILE A 821 0.50 -38.66 -10.58
C ILE A 821 1.69 -38.92 -11.51
N ILE A 822 1.62 -38.53 -12.79
CA ILE A 822 2.75 -38.66 -13.73
C ILE A 822 3.95 -37.81 -13.28
N SER A 823 3.71 -36.57 -12.84
CA SER A 823 4.76 -35.69 -12.32
C SER A 823 5.46 -36.32 -11.10
N ASN A 824 4.70 -36.90 -10.17
CA ASN A 824 5.28 -37.62 -9.03
C ASN A 824 6.08 -38.86 -9.45
N ALA A 825 5.56 -39.67 -10.37
CA ALA A 825 6.27 -40.82 -10.91
C ALA A 825 7.64 -40.43 -11.50
N ILE A 826 7.69 -39.40 -12.36
CA ILE A 826 8.94 -38.89 -12.96
C ILE A 826 9.84 -38.22 -11.91
N LYS A 827 9.27 -37.62 -10.86
CA LYS A 827 10.03 -36.98 -9.79
C LYS A 827 10.84 -38.00 -8.99
N PHE A 828 10.25 -39.15 -8.65
CA PHE A 828 10.81 -40.15 -7.72
C PHE A 828 11.44 -41.37 -8.40
N THR A 829 11.47 -41.39 -9.74
CA THR A 829 12.29 -42.30 -10.54
C THR A 829 13.56 -41.58 -10.98
N ASN A 830 14.72 -42.17 -10.69
CA ASN A 830 16.02 -41.63 -11.14
C ASN A 830 16.42 -42.21 -12.50
N GLU A 831 16.22 -43.52 -12.69
CA GLU A 831 16.50 -44.27 -13.92
C GLU A 831 15.43 -45.37 -14.08
N GLY A 832 15.11 -45.73 -15.32
CA GLY A 832 14.09 -46.74 -15.62
C GLY A 832 12.92 -46.18 -16.42
N GLU A 833 11.70 -46.59 -16.10
CA GLU A 833 10.52 -46.28 -16.90
C GLU A 833 9.31 -45.86 -16.05
N VAL A 834 8.45 -45.07 -16.67
CA VAL A 834 7.11 -44.74 -16.18
C VAL A 834 6.10 -45.18 -17.25
N ARG A 835 5.22 -46.10 -16.89
CA ARG A 835 4.18 -46.65 -17.77
C ARG A 835 2.81 -46.10 -17.38
N VAL A 836 2.09 -45.57 -18.35
CA VAL A 836 0.68 -45.17 -18.23
C VAL A 836 -0.15 -46.18 -19.01
N ALA A 837 -0.93 -47.00 -18.33
CA ALA A 837 -1.81 -48.00 -18.93
C ALA A 837 -3.28 -47.60 -18.73
N VAL A 838 -4.06 -47.64 -19.81
CA VAL A 838 -5.51 -47.45 -19.76
C VAL A 838 -6.16 -48.81 -19.83
N GLU A 839 -6.92 -49.19 -18.81
CA GLU A 839 -7.54 -50.51 -18.68
C GLU A 839 -9.06 -50.33 -18.59
N GLY A 840 -9.79 -50.82 -19.60
CA GLY A 840 -11.25 -51.00 -19.56
C GLY A 840 -12.15 -49.74 -19.52
N VAL A 841 -13.21 -49.80 -20.32
CA VAL A 841 -14.44 -48.98 -20.17
C VAL A 841 -15.59 -49.99 -20.26
N ASN A 842 -15.87 -50.70 -19.16
CA ASN A 842 -16.78 -51.83 -19.21
C ASN A 842 -18.24 -51.32 -19.20
N SER A 843 -18.94 -51.40 -20.33
CA SER A 843 -20.40 -51.23 -20.39
C SER A 843 -21.03 -52.40 -21.14
N GLN A 844 -21.86 -53.16 -20.43
CA GLN A 844 -22.81 -54.07 -21.07
C GLN A 844 -24.28 -53.71 -20.80
N VAL A 845 -24.63 -52.71 -19.96
CA VAL A 845 -26.05 -52.44 -19.66
C VAL A 845 -26.43 -50.97 -19.35
N THR A 846 -25.50 -50.02 -19.15
CA THR A 846 -25.86 -48.63 -18.74
C THR A 846 -24.98 -47.54 -19.38
N ASP A 847 -25.53 -46.33 -19.57
CA ASP A 847 -24.87 -45.09 -20.08
C ASP A 847 -23.65 -44.61 -19.26
N VAL A 848 -23.27 -45.34 -18.21
CA VAL A 848 -22.13 -45.04 -17.33
C VAL A 848 -21.20 -46.25 -17.30
N ALA A 849 -19.92 -46.03 -17.55
CA ALA A 849 -18.86 -47.04 -17.50
C ALA A 849 -17.78 -46.66 -16.48
N LEU A 850 -17.01 -47.67 -16.05
CA LEU A 850 -15.84 -47.46 -15.19
C LEU A 850 -14.58 -47.42 -16.05
N LEU A 851 -13.86 -46.31 -15.98
CA LEU A 851 -12.54 -46.10 -16.60
C LEU A 851 -11.46 -46.39 -15.57
N GLN A 852 -10.50 -47.28 -15.88
CA GLN A 852 -9.31 -47.49 -15.04
C GLN A 852 -8.03 -47.03 -15.73
N ILE A 853 -7.17 -46.36 -14.98
CA ILE A 853 -5.86 -45.88 -15.45
C ILE A 853 -4.82 -46.29 -14.41
N ALA A 854 -3.83 -47.08 -14.83
CA ALA A 854 -2.73 -47.50 -14.00
C ALA A 854 -1.46 -46.76 -14.39
N ILE A 855 -0.87 -46.01 -13.46
CA ILE A 855 0.41 -45.33 -13.65
C ILE A 855 1.44 -46.07 -12.80
N THR A 856 2.45 -46.66 -13.43
CA THR A 856 3.48 -47.47 -12.78
C THR A 856 4.86 -46.88 -13.02
N ASP A 857 5.63 -46.68 -11.96
CA ASP A 857 7.03 -46.25 -12.01
C ASP A 857 7.96 -47.32 -11.41
N THR A 858 9.22 -47.29 -11.82
CA THR A 858 10.31 -48.14 -11.29
C THR A 858 11.19 -47.42 -10.27
N GLY A 859 10.63 -46.40 -9.59
CA GLY A 859 11.35 -45.53 -8.67
C GLY A 859 11.67 -46.17 -7.31
N CYS A 860 11.98 -45.32 -6.34
CA CYS A 860 12.44 -45.73 -5.00
C CYS A 860 11.39 -46.51 -4.17
N GLY A 861 10.11 -46.48 -4.55
CA GLY A 861 9.03 -47.11 -3.80
C GLY A 861 8.80 -46.50 -2.41
N ILE A 862 7.71 -46.90 -1.76
CA ILE A 862 7.19 -46.27 -0.53
C ILE A 862 7.01 -47.33 0.55
N SER A 863 7.47 -47.07 1.78
CA SER A 863 7.30 -47.97 2.92
C SER A 863 5.83 -48.16 3.32
N PRO A 864 5.45 -49.29 3.95
CA PRO A 864 4.09 -49.49 4.47
C PRO A 864 3.63 -48.39 5.42
N GLU A 865 4.52 -47.86 6.25
CA GLU A 865 4.24 -46.75 7.16
C GLU A 865 4.01 -45.43 6.40
N GLY A 866 4.80 -45.16 5.35
CA GLY A 866 4.63 -44.00 4.48
C GLY A 866 3.34 -44.03 3.67
N GLN A 867 2.93 -45.22 3.19
CA GLN A 867 1.68 -45.41 2.45
C GLN A 867 0.44 -45.04 3.27
N GLN A 868 0.45 -45.28 4.58
CA GLN A 868 -0.66 -44.94 5.48
C GLN A 868 -0.80 -43.44 5.73
N THR A 869 0.27 -42.67 5.57
CA THR A 869 0.29 -41.23 5.87
C THR A 869 0.17 -40.36 4.63
N LEU A 870 0.61 -40.79 3.45
CA LEU A 870 0.73 -40.01 2.19
C LEU A 870 -0.51 -39.23 1.73
N PHE A 871 -1.70 -39.66 2.11
CA PHE A 871 -2.95 -39.00 1.76
C PHE A 871 -3.50 -38.14 2.91
N ARG A 872 -2.67 -37.81 3.90
CA ARG A 872 -2.98 -36.81 4.92
C ARG A 872 -2.47 -35.45 4.43
N PRO A 873 -3.11 -34.34 4.83
CA PRO A 873 -2.62 -33.01 4.49
C PRO A 873 -1.17 -32.84 4.99
N PHE A 874 -0.27 -32.35 4.12
CA PHE A 874 1.14 -32.03 4.45
C PHE A 874 2.02 -33.21 4.89
N SER A 875 1.58 -34.45 4.65
CA SER A 875 2.45 -35.60 4.87
C SER A 875 3.44 -35.75 3.72
N GLN A 876 4.72 -35.79 4.03
CA GLN A 876 5.76 -36.27 3.13
C GLN A 876 6.26 -37.60 3.71
N ALA A 877 6.36 -38.64 2.87
CA ALA A 877 6.96 -39.89 3.31
C ALA A 877 8.49 -39.70 3.40
N ASP A 878 9.10 -40.06 4.53
CA ASP A 878 10.55 -40.10 4.69
C ASP A 878 11.10 -41.24 3.81
N ILE A 879 11.56 -40.90 2.61
CA ILE A 879 12.20 -41.82 1.68
C ILE A 879 13.71 -41.73 1.91
N ASN A 880 14.30 -42.82 2.40
CA ASN A 880 15.74 -42.94 2.65
C ASN A 880 16.54 -42.52 1.40
N GLY A 881 17.20 -41.35 1.47
CA GLY A 881 18.09 -40.82 0.42
C GLY A 881 17.54 -39.68 -0.43
N TYR A 882 16.26 -39.31 -0.31
CA TYR A 882 15.63 -38.20 -1.04
C TYR A 882 15.15 -37.08 -0.10
N SER A 883 16.02 -36.53 0.76
CA SER A 883 15.57 -35.56 1.78
C SER A 883 15.51 -34.09 1.31
N HIS A 884 15.73 -33.75 0.04
CA HIS A 884 15.79 -32.35 -0.40
C HIS A 884 15.14 -32.05 -1.77
N GLN A 885 13.96 -32.62 -2.08
CA GLN A 885 13.16 -32.14 -3.21
C GLN A 885 11.73 -31.78 -2.81
N SER A 886 11.54 -30.47 -2.56
CA SER A 886 10.33 -29.78 -2.13
C SER A 886 9.07 -30.17 -2.91
N GLY A 887 8.00 -30.50 -2.21
CA GLY A 887 6.65 -30.64 -2.74
C GLY A 887 5.65 -30.45 -1.61
N SER A 888 4.53 -29.79 -1.85
CA SER A 888 3.61 -29.32 -0.80
C SER A 888 2.96 -30.44 0.04
N GLY A 889 3.07 -31.70 -0.37
CA GLY A 889 2.37 -32.83 0.27
C GLY A 889 0.85 -32.81 0.06
N LEU A 890 0.33 -31.90 -0.78
CA LEU A 890 -1.10 -31.74 -1.02
C LEU A 890 -1.60 -32.43 -2.30
N GLY A 891 -0.74 -32.59 -3.31
CA GLY A 891 -1.16 -33.06 -4.64
C GLY A 891 -1.86 -34.42 -4.65
N LEU A 892 -1.37 -35.41 -3.88
CA LEU A 892 -1.97 -36.75 -3.82
C LEU A 892 -3.30 -36.77 -3.07
N LEU A 893 -3.43 -35.96 -2.01
CA LEU A 893 -4.70 -35.78 -1.29
C LEU A 893 -5.75 -35.14 -2.19
N ILE A 894 -5.38 -34.10 -2.95
CA ILE A 894 -6.26 -33.44 -3.91
C ILE A 894 -6.68 -34.44 -5.00
N SER A 895 -5.74 -35.20 -5.56
CA SER A 895 -6.07 -36.22 -6.57
C SER A 895 -7.07 -37.26 -6.04
N ARG A 896 -6.94 -37.70 -4.78
CA ARG A 896 -7.93 -38.59 -4.15
C ARG A 896 -9.32 -37.95 -4.08
N ARG A 897 -9.41 -36.72 -3.56
CA ARG A 897 -10.68 -36.00 -3.41
C ARG A 897 -11.35 -35.70 -4.75
N LEU A 898 -10.58 -35.35 -5.77
CA LEU A 898 -11.08 -35.16 -7.13
C LEU A 898 -11.59 -36.47 -7.74
N CYS A 899 -10.88 -37.59 -7.54
CA CYS A 899 -11.39 -38.90 -7.97
C CYS A 899 -12.70 -39.28 -7.27
N GLU A 900 -12.80 -39.03 -5.96
CA GLU A 900 -14.04 -39.24 -5.18
C GLU A 900 -15.19 -38.38 -5.73
N ALA A 901 -14.93 -37.11 -6.04
CA ALA A 901 -15.90 -36.18 -6.62
C ALA A 901 -16.34 -36.58 -8.04
N LEU A 902 -15.44 -37.18 -8.83
CA LEU A 902 -15.74 -37.79 -10.14
C LEU A 902 -16.43 -39.17 -10.02
N GLY A 903 -16.84 -39.57 -8.81
CA GLY A 903 -17.58 -40.81 -8.57
C GLY A 903 -16.71 -42.07 -8.57
N GLY A 904 -15.39 -41.91 -8.44
CA GLY A 904 -14.37 -42.94 -8.52
C GLY A 904 -13.48 -43.04 -7.28
N GLY A 905 -12.23 -43.48 -7.45
CA GLY A 905 -11.26 -43.65 -6.35
C GLY A 905 -9.83 -43.84 -6.84
N ILE A 906 -8.88 -43.79 -5.90
CA ILE A 906 -7.44 -43.98 -6.16
C ILE A 906 -6.87 -45.05 -5.20
N GLN A 907 -6.12 -45.99 -5.73
CA GLN A 907 -5.42 -47.04 -4.98
C GLN A 907 -3.92 -46.96 -5.27
N LEU A 908 -3.11 -47.26 -4.25
CA LEU A 908 -1.66 -47.17 -4.28
C LEU A 908 -1.07 -48.52 -3.91
N HIS A 909 -0.19 -49.04 -4.76
CA HIS A 909 0.55 -50.28 -4.54
C HIS A 909 2.03 -49.98 -4.70
N SER A 910 2.80 -50.00 -3.61
CA SER A 910 4.22 -49.67 -3.64
C SER A 910 5.03 -50.62 -2.76
N GLN A 911 6.26 -50.90 -3.17
CA GLN A 911 7.24 -51.63 -2.37
C GLN A 911 8.58 -50.89 -2.42
N PRO A 912 9.24 -50.65 -1.26
CA PRO A 912 10.55 -50.00 -1.23
C PRO A 912 11.56 -50.70 -2.16
N GLY A 913 12.20 -49.92 -3.03
CA GLY A 913 13.22 -50.36 -3.99
C GLY A 913 12.70 -51.02 -5.27
N VAL A 914 11.37 -51.18 -5.43
CA VAL A 914 10.76 -51.80 -6.63
C VAL A 914 10.02 -50.77 -7.49
N GLY A 915 9.40 -49.76 -6.87
CA GLY A 915 8.62 -48.73 -7.56
C GLY A 915 7.19 -48.63 -7.04
N THR A 916 6.38 -47.81 -7.70
CA THR A 916 5.00 -47.53 -7.28
C THR A 916 4.03 -47.67 -8.44
N ARG A 917 2.89 -48.34 -8.19
CA ARG A 917 1.73 -48.40 -9.08
C ARG A 917 0.57 -47.64 -8.43
N VAL A 918 -0.03 -46.74 -9.19
CA VAL A 918 -1.21 -45.97 -8.81
C VAL A 918 -2.35 -46.33 -9.74
N ASP A 919 -3.41 -46.92 -9.19
CA ASP A 919 -4.62 -47.29 -9.92
C ASP A 919 -5.72 -46.26 -9.69
N ILE A 920 -6.14 -45.58 -10.74
CA ILE A 920 -7.18 -44.56 -10.76
C ILE A 920 -8.43 -45.19 -11.36
N THR A 921 -9.56 -45.11 -10.67
CA THR A 921 -10.87 -45.55 -11.18
C THR A 921 -11.81 -44.34 -11.24
N LEU A 922 -12.49 -44.12 -12.37
CA LEU A 922 -13.44 -43.01 -12.57
C LEU A 922 -14.74 -43.51 -13.20
N LYS A 923 -15.87 -42.91 -12.84
CA LYS A 923 -17.16 -43.14 -13.52
C LYS A 923 -17.29 -42.13 -14.66
N VAL A 924 -17.48 -42.63 -15.87
CA VAL A 924 -17.57 -41.79 -17.07
C VAL A 924 -18.80 -42.17 -17.89
N GLY A 925 -19.43 -41.17 -18.52
CA GLY A 925 -20.41 -41.44 -19.59
C GLY A 925 -19.68 -41.93 -20.83
N VAL A 926 -20.28 -42.80 -21.65
CA VAL A 926 -19.65 -43.28 -22.88
C VAL A 926 -20.56 -43.01 -24.06
N SER A 927 -20.09 -42.19 -25.00
CA SER A 927 -20.81 -41.92 -26.25
C SER A 927 -20.24 -42.78 -27.38
N GLN A 928 -21.09 -43.53 -28.09
CA GLN A 928 -20.68 -44.36 -29.24
C GLN A 928 -20.49 -43.57 -30.55
N GLN A 929 -20.50 -42.24 -30.51
CA GLN A 929 -20.28 -41.43 -31.72
C GLN A 929 -18.79 -41.41 -32.10
N LYS A 930 -18.47 -41.99 -33.27
CA LYS A 930 -17.15 -41.89 -33.91
C LYS A 930 -16.81 -40.42 -34.19
N SER A 931 -15.68 -39.98 -33.65
CA SER A 931 -15.11 -38.64 -33.86
C SER A 931 -14.97 -38.30 -35.36
N LYS A 932 -15.60 -37.20 -35.79
CA LYS A 932 -15.32 -36.59 -37.10
C LYS A 932 -13.99 -35.85 -36.99
N ARG A 933 -12.94 -36.48 -37.53
CA ARG A 933 -11.57 -35.97 -37.55
C ARG A 933 -11.49 -34.61 -38.25
N ALA A 934 -11.25 -33.55 -37.49
CA ALA A 934 -10.59 -32.33 -37.95
C ALA A 934 -9.27 -32.24 -37.18
N ALA A 935 -8.15 -32.38 -37.89
CA ALA A 935 -6.82 -32.30 -37.32
C ALA A 935 -6.64 -30.92 -36.69
N ALA A 936 -6.52 -30.86 -35.36
CA ALA A 936 -5.95 -29.69 -34.71
C ALA A 936 -4.45 -29.74 -34.98
N GLU A 937 -4.01 -28.96 -35.96
CA GLU A 937 -2.60 -28.66 -36.14
C GLU A 937 -2.03 -28.12 -34.82
N VAL A 938 -0.80 -28.52 -34.51
CA VAL A 938 0.00 -27.89 -33.48
C VAL A 938 0.13 -26.44 -33.90
N ILE A 939 -0.64 -25.55 -33.28
CA ILE A 939 -0.51 -24.10 -33.49
C ILE A 939 0.81 -23.72 -32.84
N ASP A 940 1.86 -23.69 -33.66
CA ASP A 940 3.06 -22.92 -33.38
C ASP A 940 2.61 -21.48 -33.17
N ILE A 941 3.01 -20.85 -32.04
CA ILE A 941 2.62 -19.46 -31.72
C ILE A 941 3.45 -18.55 -32.62
N GLN A 942 3.12 -18.53 -33.91
CA GLN A 942 3.62 -17.58 -34.87
C GLN A 942 2.74 -16.33 -34.78
N PRO A 943 3.30 -15.12 -34.85
CA PRO A 943 2.50 -13.89 -34.89
C PRO A 943 1.52 -13.98 -36.06
N GLN A 944 0.21 -14.02 -35.75
CA GLN A 944 -0.81 -13.90 -36.77
C GLN A 944 -0.80 -12.45 -37.24
N ASN A 945 -0.55 -12.22 -38.53
CA ASN A 945 -0.70 -10.91 -39.17
C ASN A 945 -2.19 -10.52 -39.24
N SER A 946 -2.80 -10.27 -38.09
CA SER A 946 -4.17 -9.79 -37.95
C SER A 946 -4.13 -8.28 -37.73
N SER A 947 -4.58 -7.48 -38.69
CA SER A 947 -4.70 -6.02 -38.54
C SER A 947 -5.91 -5.59 -37.69
N ALA A 948 -6.48 -6.51 -36.92
CA ALA A 948 -7.67 -6.27 -36.11
C ALA A 948 -7.35 -5.34 -34.94
N THR A 949 -8.26 -4.40 -34.66
CA THR A 949 -8.13 -3.44 -33.56
C THR A 949 -8.81 -4.00 -32.30
N VAL A 950 -8.05 -4.07 -31.21
CA VAL A 950 -8.48 -4.58 -29.90
C VAL A 950 -8.55 -3.42 -28.90
N LEU A 951 -9.73 -3.17 -28.35
CA LEU A 951 -9.92 -2.21 -27.26
C LEU A 951 -9.75 -2.93 -25.92
N VAL A 952 -8.78 -2.49 -25.10
CA VAL A 952 -8.51 -3.07 -23.79
C VAL A 952 -8.97 -2.10 -22.71
N VAL A 953 -9.79 -2.59 -21.78
CA VAL A 953 -10.42 -1.81 -20.70
C VAL A 953 -10.13 -2.43 -19.34
N ASP A 954 -9.31 -1.77 -18.53
CA ASP A 954 -8.92 -2.21 -17.18
C ASP A 954 -8.59 -0.96 -16.34
N ASP A 955 -9.08 -0.89 -15.11
CA ASP A 955 -8.88 0.26 -14.21
C ASP A 955 -7.48 0.27 -13.55
N PHE A 956 -6.71 -0.81 -13.73
CA PHE A 956 -5.36 -0.94 -13.22
C PHE A 956 -4.32 -0.87 -14.34
N TYR A 957 -3.59 0.25 -14.40
CA TYR A 957 -2.60 0.54 -15.45
C TYR A 957 -1.58 -0.59 -15.74
N PRO A 958 -1.03 -1.31 -14.75
CA PRO A 958 -0.15 -2.45 -15.04
C PRO A 958 -0.79 -3.57 -15.85
N ASN A 959 -2.09 -3.83 -15.67
CA ASN A 959 -2.82 -4.83 -16.48
C ASN A 959 -2.98 -4.35 -17.92
N LEU A 960 -3.30 -3.07 -18.13
CA LEU A 960 -3.35 -2.45 -19.46
C LEU A 960 -2.01 -2.60 -20.18
N MET A 961 -0.91 -2.24 -19.52
CA MET A 961 0.43 -2.32 -20.10
C MET A 961 0.81 -3.77 -20.46
N LEU A 962 0.47 -4.74 -19.60
CA LEU A 962 0.74 -6.15 -19.86
C LEU A 962 -0.07 -6.66 -21.06
N LEU A 963 -1.38 -6.39 -21.10
CA LEU A 963 -2.26 -6.81 -22.18
C LEU A 963 -1.85 -6.15 -23.50
N ASN A 964 -1.49 -4.87 -23.51
CA ASN A 964 -0.98 -4.21 -24.70
C ASN A 964 0.29 -4.91 -25.21
N LYS A 965 1.29 -5.13 -24.35
CA LYS A 965 2.52 -5.81 -24.76
C LYS A 965 2.26 -7.22 -25.30
N GLN A 966 1.34 -7.97 -24.69
CA GLN A 966 0.97 -9.32 -25.13
C GLN A 966 0.22 -9.31 -26.47
N LEU A 967 -0.75 -8.42 -26.66
CA LEU A 967 -1.56 -8.32 -27.89
C LEU A 967 -0.75 -7.74 -29.05
N SER A 968 0.10 -6.75 -28.79
CA SER A 968 1.03 -6.19 -29.76
C SER A 968 2.04 -7.25 -30.22
N TYR A 969 2.54 -8.09 -29.31
CA TYR A 969 3.38 -9.24 -29.68
C TYR A 969 2.63 -10.26 -30.57
N LEU A 970 1.31 -10.41 -30.37
CA LEU A 970 0.46 -11.27 -31.21
C LEU A 970 0.02 -10.63 -32.54
N GLY A 971 0.43 -9.38 -32.81
CA GLY A 971 0.19 -8.68 -34.06
C GLY A 971 -1.05 -7.78 -34.12
N TYR A 972 -1.77 -7.58 -33.01
CA TYR A 972 -2.98 -6.75 -32.95
C TYR A 972 -2.67 -5.28 -32.70
N VAL A 973 -3.54 -4.38 -33.19
CA VAL A 973 -3.50 -2.95 -32.86
C VAL A 973 -4.29 -2.73 -31.57
N VAL A 974 -3.64 -2.21 -30.52
CA VAL A 974 -4.26 -2.09 -29.19
C VAL A 974 -4.65 -0.64 -28.91
N ILE A 975 -5.89 -0.42 -28.49
CA ILE A 975 -6.37 0.84 -27.94
C ILE A 975 -6.57 0.64 -26.43
N GLU A 976 -5.89 1.42 -25.61
CA GLU A 976 -5.99 1.33 -24.16
C GLU A 976 -7.01 2.32 -23.61
N CYS A 977 -7.80 1.86 -22.64
CA CYS A 977 -8.76 2.72 -21.94
C CYS A 977 -8.82 2.37 -20.45
N SER A 978 -8.49 3.34 -19.59
CA SER A 978 -8.55 3.20 -18.13
C SER A 978 -9.90 3.57 -17.52
N ASP A 979 -10.71 4.39 -18.22
CA ASP A 979 -12.08 4.73 -17.81
C ASP A 979 -13.11 3.94 -18.64
N PRO A 980 -13.98 3.14 -18.01
CA PRO A 980 -15.03 2.39 -18.72
C PRO A 980 -16.03 3.27 -19.51
N ARG A 981 -16.17 4.56 -19.15
CA ARG A 981 -17.05 5.51 -19.85
C ARG A 981 -16.45 5.96 -21.17
N ASP A 982 -15.14 6.18 -21.19
CA ASP A 982 -14.39 6.53 -22.40
C ASP A 982 -14.31 5.32 -23.35
N ALA A 983 -14.29 4.09 -22.81
CA ALA A 983 -14.28 2.87 -23.59
C ALA A 983 -15.50 2.74 -24.51
N TYR A 984 -16.69 3.13 -24.04
CA TYR A 984 -17.90 3.13 -24.86
C TYR A 984 -17.81 4.14 -26.03
N ALA A 985 -17.30 5.35 -25.75
CA ALA A 985 -17.13 6.39 -26.76
C ALA A 985 -16.05 6.01 -27.79
N GLN A 986 -14.93 5.44 -27.34
CA GLN A 986 -13.84 4.96 -28.19
C GLN A 986 -14.27 3.78 -29.05
N TRP A 987 -15.00 2.80 -28.51
CA TRP A 987 -15.53 1.69 -29.31
C TRP A 987 -16.40 2.20 -30.47
N ARG A 988 -17.28 3.18 -30.21
CA ARG A 988 -18.14 3.78 -31.24
C ARG A 988 -17.37 4.58 -32.30
N SER A 989 -16.25 5.19 -31.96
CA SER A 989 -15.47 6.02 -32.89
C SER A 989 -14.42 5.21 -33.68
N THR A 990 -13.84 4.18 -33.08
CA THR A 990 -12.75 3.39 -33.68
C THR A 990 -13.25 2.14 -34.40
N GLY A 991 -14.47 1.68 -34.08
CA GLY A 991 -15.03 0.47 -34.69
C GLY A 991 -14.33 -0.81 -34.25
N ALA A 992 -13.74 -0.83 -33.04
CA ALA A 992 -12.98 -1.97 -32.54
C ALA A 992 -13.77 -3.30 -32.66
N GLU A 993 -13.13 -4.29 -33.29
CA GLU A 993 -13.73 -5.59 -33.60
C GLU A 993 -13.74 -6.51 -32.38
N ILE A 994 -12.79 -6.29 -31.45
CA ILE A 994 -12.61 -7.06 -30.23
C ILE A 994 -12.46 -6.10 -29.05
N ILE A 995 -13.18 -6.38 -27.96
CA ILE A 995 -13.05 -5.70 -26.68
C ILE A 995 -12.60 -6.71 -25.63
N ILE A 996 -11.54 -6.39 -24.90
CA ILE A 996 -11.09 -7.15 -23.72
C ILE A 996 -11.30 -6.25 -22.51
N THR A 997 -12.14 -6.67 -21.55
CA THR A 997 -12.52 -5.82 -20.41
C THR A 997 -12.44 -6.57 -19.08
N ASP A 998 -11.97 -5.92 -18.01
CA ASP A 998 -12.11 -6.46 -16.67
C ASP A 998 -13.59 -6.52 -16.27
N CYS A 999 -14.03 -7.68 -15.78
CA CYS A 999 -15.39 -7.90 -15.30
C CYS A 999 -15.73 -7.00 -14.09
N ASN A 1000 -14.75 -6.62 -13.26
CA ASN A 1000 -14.97 -5.92 -12.00
C ASN A 1000 -14.20 -4.59 -11.93
N MET A 1001 -14.81 -3.52 -12.42
CA MET A 1001 -14.26 -2.15 -12.42
C MET A 1001 -15.18 -1.19 -11.62
N PRO A 1002 -14.66 -0.12 -11.00
CA PRO A 1002 -15.44 0.90 -10.32
C PRO A 1002 -16.42 1.63 -11.25
N TYR A 1003 -17.55 2.09 -10.70
CA TYR A 1003 -18.61 2.85 -11.39
C TYR A 1003 -19.41 2.09 -12.44
N ILE A 1004 -18.76 1.61 -13.51
CA ILE A 1004 -19.36 0.77 -14.55
C ILE A 1004 -18.53 -0.51 -14.65
N SER A 1005 -19.15 -1.64 -14.29
CA SER A 1005 -18.51 -2.95 -14.41
C SER A 1005 -18.39 -3.37 -15.88
N GLY A 1006 -17.44 -4.25 -16.22
CA GLY A 1006 -17.32 -4.81 -17.57
C GLY A 1006 -18.59 -5.54 -18.03
N ILE A 1007 -19.37 -6.09 -17.09
CA ILE A 1007 -20.70 -6.67 -17.34
C ILE A 1007 -21.70 -5.61 -17.77
N GLU A 1008 -21.73 -4.44 -17.12
CA GLU A 1008 -22.59 -3.32 -17.48
C GLU A 1008 -22.17 -2.68 -18.80
N LEU A 1009 -20.87 -2.52 -19.05
CA LEU A 1009 -20.32 -2.08 -20.33
C LEU A 1009 -20.76 -2.99 -21.47
N THR A 1010 -20.70 -4.31 -21.26
CA THR A 1010 -21.16 -5.30 -22.24
C THR A 1010 -22.65 -5.14 -22.55
N LYS A 1011 -23.49 -4.96 -21.52
CA LYS A 1011 -24.93 -4.72 -21.71
C LYS A 1011 -25.21 -3.43 -22.47
N LEU A 1012 -24.41 -2.37 -22.26
CA LEU A 1012 -24.55 -1.11 -22.99
C LEU A 1012 -24.24 -1.30 -24.48
N ILE A 1013 -23.16 -2.01 -24.81
CA ILE A 1013 -22.76 -2.28 -26.21
C ILE A 1013 -23.77 -3.18 -26.92
N ARG A 1014 -24.27 -4.22 -26.24
CA ARG A 1014 -25.28 -5.13 -26.81
C ARG A 1014 -26.64 -4.48 -27.03
N LYS A 1015 -27.00 -3.41 -26.30
CA LYS A 1015 -28.22 -2.62 -26.56
C LYS A 1015 -28.22 -1.95 -27.93
N GLU A 1016 -27.06 -1.76 -28.58
CA GLU A 1016 -26.96 -1.21 -29.93
C GLU A 1016 -27.01 -2.28 -31.04
N ASN A 1017 -27.35 -3.53 -30.72
CA ASN A 1017 -27.35 -4.68 -31.63
C ASN A 1017 -25.98 -4.93 -32.31
N SER A 1018 -24.89 -4.73 -31.59
CA SER A 1018 -23.54 -5.01 -32.09
C SER A 1018 -23.12 -6.47 -31.89
N ASP A 1019 -22.50 -7.06 -32.92
CA ASP A 1019 -21.86 -8.39 -32.90
C ASP A 1019 -20.37 -8.35 -32.46
N THR A 1020 -19.87 -7.21 -31.96
CA THR A 1020 -18.47 -7.06 -31.48
C THR A 1020 -18.09 -8.19 -30.51
N VAL A 1021 -16.91 -8.78 -30.69
CA VAL A 1021 -16.41 -9.85 -29.81
C VAL A 1021 -16.00 -9.22 -28.47
N ILE A 1022 -16.62 -9.64 -27.37
CA ILE A 1022 -16.29 -9.12 -26.03
C ILE A 1022 -15.75 -10.25 -25.16
N ILE A 1023 -14.51 -10.11 -24.71
CA ILE A 1023 -13.83 -11.06 -23.83
C ILE A 1023 -13.71 -10.44 -22.44
N GLY A 1024 -14.40 -11.02 -21.46
CA GLY A 1024 -14.34 -10.57 -20.07
C GLY A 1024 -13.18 -11.23 -19.31
N LEU A 1025 -12.41 -10.46 -18.53
CA LEU A 1025 -11.38 -10.96 -17.64
C LEU A 1025 -11.86 -10.92 -16.18
N THR A 1026 -11.91 -12.07 -15.50
CA THR A 1026 -12.37 -12.15 -14.10
C THR A 1026 -11.29 -12.70 -13.16
N ALA A 1027 -11.21 -12.16 -11.95
CA ALA A 1027 -10.41 -12.71 -10.84
C ALA A 1027 -11.19 -13.74 -10.00
N ASP A 1028 -12.49 -13.93 -10.27
CA ASP A 1028 -13.36 -14.90 -9.59
C ASP A 1028 -13.64 -16.12 -10.47
N ALA A 1029 -13.22 -17.30 -9.99
CA ALA A 1029 -13.26 -18.57 -10.73
C ALA A 1029 -14.61 -19.29 -10.60
N ARG A 1030 -15.57 -18.71 -9.87
CA ARG A 1030 -16.89 -19.32 -9.64
C ARG A 1030 -17.75 -19.25 -10.90
N ASP A 1031 -18.38 -20.38 -11.24
CA ASP A 1031 -19.18 -20.49 -12.46
C ASP A 1031 -20.44 -19.61 -12.48
N GLU A 1032 -20.97 -19.19 -11.33
CA GLU A 1032 -22.05 -18.19 -11.26
C GLU A 1032 -21.64 -16.86 -11.91
N GLN A 1033 -20.39 -16.45 -11.72
CA GLN A 1033 -19.87 -15.19 -12.25
C GLN A 1033 -19.56 -15.29 -13.74
N ARG A 1034 -18.99 -16.43 -14.17
CA ARG A 1034 -18.82 -16.75 -15.60
C ARG A 1034 -20.16 -16.83 -16.34
N GLY A 1035 -21.16 -17.47 -15.72
CA GLY A 1035 -22.54 -17.54 -16.23
C GLY A 1035 -23.17 -16.16 -16.36
N ALA A 1036 -23.00 -15.28 -15.36
CA ALA A 1036 -23.47 -13.91 -15.41
C ALA A 1036 -22.79 -13.07 -16.52
N CYS A 1037 -21.49 -13.27 -16.75
CA CYS A 1037 -20.74 -12.63 -17.84
C CYS A 1037 -21.28 -13.03 -19.22
N LEU A 1038 -21.48 -14.33 -19.45
CA LEU A 1038 -22.03 -14.82 -20.73
C LEU A 1038 -23.48 -14.39 -20.93
N GLN A 1039 -24.31 -14.43 -19.88
CA GLN A 1039 -25.71 -13.96 -19.93
C GLN A 1039 -25.82 -12.45 -20.21
N ALA A 1040 -24.82 -11.66 -19.80
CA ALA A 1040 -24.76 -10.23 -20.11
C ALA A 1040 -24.42 -9.93 -21.57
N GLY A 1041 -24.02 -10.95 -22.35
CA GLY A 1041 -23.70 -10.85 -23.76
C GLY A 1041 -22.21 -10.87 -24.09
N MET A 1042 -21.33 -11.24 -23.14
CA MET A 1042 -19.91 -11.47 -23.43
C MET A 1042 -19.74 -12.71 -24.29
N THR A 1043 -18.83 -12.65 -25.26
CA THR A 1043 -18.55 -13.73 -26.21
C THR A 1043 -17.72 -14.84 -25.57
N GLU A 1044 -16.73 -14.47 -24.75
CA GLU A 1044 -15.95 -15.41 -23.95
C GLU A 1044 -15.55 -14.75 -22.62
N CYS A 1045 -15.22 -15.55 -21.60
CA CYS A 1045 -14.73 -15.04 -20.33
C CYS A 1045 -13.51 -15.86 -19.89
N LEU A 1046 -12.40 -15.17 -19.62
CA LEU A 1046 -11.10 -15.72 -19.24
C LEU A 1046 -10.79 -15.39 -17.77
N PHE A 1047 -9.99 -16.26 -17.15
CA PHE A 1047 -9.61 -16.15 -15.75
C PHE A 1047 -8.22 -15.49 -15.60
N LYS A 1048 -8.09 -14.52 -14.69
CA LYS A 1048 -6.81 -13.88 -14.36
C LYS A 1048 -5.96 -14.82 -13.47
N PRO A 1049 -4.65 -14.99 -13.71
CA PRO A 1049 -3.84 -14.31 -14.73
C PRO A 1049 -3.93 -14.99 -16.11
N VAL A 1050 -3.99 -14.16 -17.17
CA VAL A 1050 -4.08 -14.64 -18.55
C VAL A 1050 -2.67 -14.73 -19.16
N SER A 1051 -2.28 -15.94 -19.59
CA SER A 1051 -1.02 -16.15 -20.31
C SER A 1051 -1.16 -15.83 -21.80
N LEU A 1052 -0.05 -15.46 -22.45
CA LEU A 1052 0.01 -15.17 -23.88
C LEU A 1052 -0.59 -16.30 -24.75
N LYS A 1053 -0.33 -17.56 -24.36
CA LYS A 1053 -0.89 -18.74 -25.03
C LYS A 1053 -2.40 -18.83 -24.90
N THR A 1054 -2.95 -18.55 -23.72
CA THR A 1054 -4.40 -18.57 -23.46
C THR A 1054 -5.09 -17.47 -24.24
N LEU A 1055 -4.49 -16.28 -24.27
CA LEU A 1055 -4.97 -15.12 -25.02
C LEU A 1055 -4.98 -15.41 -26.53
N SER A 1056 -3.89 -15.96 -27.06
CA SER A 1056 -3.77 -16.37 -28.47
C SER A 1056 -4.82 -17.41 -28.87
N LEU A 1057 -5.03 -18.43 -28.03
CA LEU A 1057 -6.06 -19.45 -28.24
C LEU A 1057 -7.48 -18.88 -28.22
N ALA A 1058 -7.78 -17.96 -27.30
CA ALA A 1058 -9.09 -17.30 -27.26
C ALA A 1058 -9.34 -16.47 -28.52
N LEU A 1059 -8.36 -15.65 -28.93
CA LEU A 1059 -8.48 -14.77 -30.09
C LEU A 1059 -8.55 -15.55 -31.42
N SER A 1060 -7.77 -16.63 -31.56
CA SER A 1060 -7.77 -17.48 -32.77
C SER A 1060 -9.12 -18.15 -33.05
N LYS A 1061 -9.96 -18.41 -32.04
CA LYS A 1061 -11.33 -18.92 -32.24
C LYS A 1061 -12.22 -17.93 -32.99
N PHE A 1062 -11.95 -16.64 -32.82
CA PHE A 1062 -12.75 -15.56 -33.40
C PHE A 1062 -12.10 -14.96 -34.66
N ALA A 1063 -10.83 -15.30 -34.93
CA ALA A 1063 -10.13 -14.93 -36.16
C ALA A 1063 -10.81 -15.44 -37.45
N SER A 1064 -11.62 -16.50 -37.39
CA SER A 1064 -12.37 -17.02 -38.55
C SER A 1064 -13.69 -16.28 -38.83
N ALA A 1065 -14.21 -15.53 -37.84
CA ALA A 1065 -15.47 -14.79 -37.95
C ALA A 1065 -15.26 -13.35 -38.47
N ILE A 1066 -14.02 -12.87 -38.48
CA ILE A 1066 -13.61 -11.58 -39.02
C ILE A 1066 -13.33 -11.80 -40.51
N GLN A 1067 -14.19 -11.28 -41.40
CA GLN A 1067 -13.96 -11.42 -42.84
C GLN A 1067 -12.62 -10.76 -43.19
N PRO A 1068 -11.69 -11.48 -43.87
CA PRO A 1068 -10.46 -10.88 -44.31
C PRO A 1068 -10.80 -9.84 -45.38
N ALA A 1069 -10.47 -8.57 -45.12
CA ALA A 1069 -10.49 -7.55 -46.15
C ALA A 1069 -9.55 -8.00 -47.28
N THR A 1070 -10.14 -8.42 -48.40
CA THR A 1070 -9.43 -8.77 -49.62
C THR A 1070 -8.79 -7.51 -50.21
N ASN A 1071 -7.50 -7.29 -49.94
CA ASN A 1071 -6.47 -7.05 -50.95
C ASN A 1071 -5.13 -6.68 -50.32
N ALA A 1072 -4.08 -7.14 -51.00
CA ALA A 1072 -2.66 -6.91 -50.76
C ALA A 1072 -2.04 -7.71 -49.61
N CYS A 1073 -1.93 -9.02 -49.83
CA CYS A 1073 -0.87 -9.85 -49.27
C CYS A 1073 0.29 -9.92 -50.28
N ALA A 1074 1.16 -8.94 -50.20
CA ALA A 1074 2.56 -9.02 -50.63
C ALA A 1074 3.29 -7.94 -49.84
N LYS A 1075 4.31 -8.35 -49.06
CA LYS A 1075 5.14 -7.53 -48.14
C LYS A 1075 4.53 -7.30 -46.75
N ALA A 1076 4.67 -8.29 -45.87
CA ALA A 1076 4.37 -8.13 -44.44
C ALA A 1076 5.59 -7.77 -43.58
N GLU A 1077 6.82 -7.93 -44.11
CA GLU A 1077 8.03 -7.34 -43.50
C GLU A 1077 8.15 -5.84 -43.82
N ASP A 1078 7.61 -5.35 -44.96
CA ASP A 1078 7.64 -3.90 -45.28
C ASP A 1078 6.51 -3.08 -44.62
N ARG A 1079 5.47 -3.66 -43.98
CA ARG A 1079 4.29 -2.89 -43.52
C ARG A 1079 4.38 -2.29 -42.11
N VAL A 1080 5.12 -2.94 -41.21
CA VAL A 1080 5.50 -2.30 -39.93
C VAL A 1080 6.48 -1.16 -40.22
N ASP A 1081 7.35 -1.35 -41.23
CA ASP A 1081 8.19 -0.29 -41.77
C ASP A 1081 7.35 0.78 -42.49
N GLN A 1082 6.28 0.48 -43.23
CA GLN A 1082 5.50 1.48 -43.99
C GLN A 1082 4.77 2.51 -43.09
N HIS A 1083 4.31 2.14 -41.89
CA HIS A 1083 3.64 3.09 -40.98
C HIS A 1083 4.65 4.01 -40.27
N VAL A 1084 5.80 3.45 -39.89
CA VAL A 1084 6.96 4.22 -39.39
C VAL A 1084 7.54 5.08 -40.51
N PHE A 1085 7.64 4.56 -41.74
CA PHE A 1085 8.11 5.22 -42.96
C PHE A 1085 7.17 6.34 -43.39
N ASN A 1086 5.85 6.15 -43.38
CA ASN A 1086 4.88 7.22 -43.70
C ASN A 1086 4.85 8.30 -42.61
N SER A 1087 5.01 7.93 -41.33
CA SER A 1087 5.12 8.90 -40.23
C SER A 1087 6.46 9.65 -40.25
N CYS A 1088 7.55 8.97 -40.63
CA CYS A 1088 8.86 9.59 -40.87
C CYS A 1088 8.83 10.48 -42.12
N LEU A 1089 8.21 10.07 -43.23
CA LEU A 1089 8.07 10.88 -44.46
C LEU A 1089 7.26 12.16 -44.19
N ALA A 1090 6.14 12.06 -43.47
CA ALA A 1090 5.35 13.23 -43.09
C ALA A 1090 6.13 14.20 -42.19
N HIS A 1091 7.02 13.69 -41.34
CA HIS A 1091 7.96 14.53 -40.59
C HIS A 1091 9.11 15.05 -41.45
N LEU A 1092 9.60 14.28 -42.43
CA LEU A 1092 10.69 14.65 -43.33
C LEU A 1092 10.31 15.80 -44.28
N ASP A 1093 9.10 15.82 -44.84
CA ASP A 1093 8.66 16.93 -45.70
C ASP A 1093 8.64 18.27 -44.95
N VAL A 1094 8.19 18.24 -43.69
CA VAL A 1094 8.25 19.41 -42.80
C VAL A 1094 9.70 19.78 -42.49
N THR A 1095 10.56 18.79 -42.23
CA THR A 1095 11.97 19.02 -41.90
C THR A 1095 12.80 19.51 -43.11
N ILE A 1096 12.45 19.12 -44.35
CA ILE A 1096 13.09 19.62 -45.58
C ILE A 1096 12.68 21.07 -45.87
N SER A 1097 11.43 21.44 -45.58
CA SER A 1097 11.00 22.84 -45.62
C SER A 1097 11.79 23.69 -44.61
N ASP A 1098 11.92 23.20 -43.37
CA ASP A 1098 12.70 23.87 -42.33
C ASP A 1098 14.20 23.96 -42.70
N LEU A 1099 14.73 22.95 -43.42
CA LEU A 1099 16.10 22.96 -43.93
C LEU A 1099 16.31 24.03 -45.01
N HIS A 1100 15.36 24.22 -45.91
CA HIS A 1100 15.44 25.28 -46.92
C HIS A 1100 15.37 26.69 -46.31
N ASP A 1101 14.54 26.86 -45.28
CA ASP A 1101 14.47 28.11 -44.52
C ASP A 1101 15.79 28.38 -43.78
N ALA A 1102 16.39 27.34 -43.16
CA ALA A 1102 17.69 27.44 -42.50
C ALA A 1102 18.83 27.76 -43.49
N ILE A 1103 18.83 27.17 -44.69
CA ILE A 1103 19.80 27.48 -45.76
C ILE A 1103 19.63 28.91 -46.27
N SER A 1104 18.38 29.38 -46.43
CA SER A 1104 18.09 30.74 -46.87
C SER A 1104 18.47 31.79 -45.82
N ALA A 1105 18.42 31.42 -44.54
CA ALA A 1105 18.87 32.23 -43.41
C ALA A 1105 20.39 32.15 -43.14
N GLU A 1106 21.13 31.32 -43.88
CA GLU A 1106 22.55 30.98 -43.65
C GLU A 1106 22.85 30.46 -42.23
N ASP A 1107 21.88 29.80 -41.59
CA ASP A 1107 22.03 29.25 -40.23
C ASP A 1107 22.67 27.85 -40.28
N PHE A 1108 23.99 27.81 -40.37
CA PHE A 1108 24.77 26.57 -40.44
C PHE A 1108 24.58 25.63 -39.23
N LEU A 1109 24.25 26.17 -38.06
CA LEU A 1109 24.02 25.34 -36.88
C LEU A 1109 22.71 24.57 -37.04
N GLN A 1110 21.65 25.28 -37.45
CA GLN A 1110 20.35 24.68 -37.69
C GLN A 1110 20.37 23.71 -38.88
N ILE A 1111 21.14 24.01 -39.94
CA ILE A 1111 21.34 23.08 -41.06
C ILE A 1111 21.99 21.77 -40.58
N ALA A 1112 23.02 21.84 -39.73
CA ALA A 1112 23.68 20.65 -39.19
C ALA A 1112 22.77 19.85 -38.26
N GLU A 1113 22.00 20.52 -37.39
CA GLU A 1113 21.04 19.86 -36.50
C GLU A 1113 19.91 19.16 -37.27
N LEU A 1114 19.35 19.83 -38.29
CA LEU A 1114 18.31 19.25 -39.14
C LEU A 1114 18.87 18.08 -39.97
N ALA A 1115 20.08 18.19 -40.50
CA ALA A 1115 20.77 17.10 -41.18
C ALA A 1115 21.00 15.90 -40.26
N HIS A 1116 21.39 16.15 -39.00
CA HIS A 1116 21.61 15.11 -37.98
C HIS A 1116 20.34 14.40 -37.57
N LEU A 1117 19.27 15.17 -37.40
CA LEU A 1117 17.94 14.63 -37.12
C LEU A 1117 17.47 13.72 -38.26
N MET A 1118 17.61 14.18 -39.52
CA MET A 1118 17.22 13.42 -40.71
C MET A 1118 18.07 12.16 -40.89
N LYS A 1119 19.38 12.23 -40.63
CA LYS A 1119 20.31 11.10 -40.65
C LYS A 1119 19.88 9.99 -39.69
N GLY A 1120 19.50 10.34 -38.47
CA GLY A 1120 18.95 9.38 -37.49
C GLY A 1120 17.69 8.68 -38.02
N GLY A 1121 16.80 9.44 -38.68
CA GLY A 1121 15.63 8.90 -39.37
C GLY A 1121 15.98 7.94 -40.52
N PHE A 1122 16.93 8.30 -41.38
CA PHE A 1122 17.31 7.46 -42.53
C PHE A 1122 18.06 6.18 -42.15
N TYR A 1123 18.84 6.18 -41.06
CA TYR A 1123 19.41 4.95 -40.51
C TYR A 1123 18.34 3.99 -39.97
N LEU A 1124 17.30 4.53 -39.33
CA LEU A 1124 16.12 3.77 -38.91
C LEU A 1124 15.37 3.16 -40.09
N LEU A 1125 15.34 3.86 -41.24
CA LEU A 1125 14.75 3.37 -42.49
C LEU A 1125 15.71 2.49 -43.32
N LYS A 1126 16.91 2.18 -42.81
CA LYS A 1126 17.96 1.40 -43.48
C LYS A 1126 18.34 1.93 -44.89
N ASN A 1127 18.25 3.24 -45.10
CA ASN A 1127 18.66 3.87 -46.35
C ASN A 1127 20.00 4.60 -46.18
N ASP A 1128 21.08 3.81 -46.20
CA ASP A 1128 22.44 4.28 -45.94
C ASP A 1128 22.88 5.39 -46.91
N ALA A 1129 22.39 5.38 -48.16
CA ALA A 1129 22.73 6.39 -49.16
C ALA A 1129 22.22 7.80 -48.80
N LEU A 1130 21.03 7.90 -48.19
CA LEU A 1130 20.47 9.17 -47.71
C LEU A 1130 21.09 9.61 -46.39
N ALA A 1131 21.38 8.66 -45.49
CA ALA A 1131 22.09 8.94 -44.25
C ALA A 1131 23.51 9.48 -44.53
N ASP A 1132 24.18 8.95 -45.55
CA ASP A 1132 25.48 9.45 -46.03
C ASP A 1132 25.35 10.85 -46.64
N LEU A 1133 24.31 11.13 -47.43
CA LEU A 1133 24.01 12.48 -47.93
C LEU A 1133 23.77 13.49 -46.81
N CYS A 1134 23.04 13.11 -45.75
CA CYS A 1134 22.90 13.95 -44.55
C CYS A 1134 24.22 14.13 -43.81
N THR A 1135 25.09 13.13 -43.79
CA THR A 1135 26.45 13.25 -43.22
C THR A 1135 27.32 14.22 -44.03
N GLU A 1136 27.26 14.17 -45.36
CA GLU A 1136 27.94 15.14 -46.22
C GLU A 1136 27.39 16.57 -46.03
N LEU A 1137 26.08 16.68 -45.77
CA LEU A 1137 25.41 17.96 -45.49
C LEU A 1137 25.83 18.54 -44.13
N GLU A 1138 25.92 17.70 -43.08
CA GLU A 1138 26.50 18.07 -41.77
C GLU A 1138 27.93 18.59 -41.94
N GLU A 1139 28.78 17.85 -42.66
CA GLU A 1139 30.18 18.25 -42.88
C GLU A 1139 30.29 19.55 -43.69
N ALA A 1140 29.41 19.77 -44.66
CA ALA A 1140 29.36 21.01 -45.45
C ALA A 1140 28.92 22.21 -44.61
N ALA A 1141 27.99 21.99 -43.67
CA ALA A 1141 27.52 23.00 -42.73
C ALA A 1141 28.60 23.36 -41.70
N ASP A 1142 29.31 22.36 -41.18
CA ASP A 1142 30.47 22.56 -40.28
C ASP A 1142 31.60 23.32 -40.96
N ARG A 1143 31.84 23.05 -42.25
CA ARG A 1143 32.80 23.79 -43.09
C ARG A 1143 32.25 25.13 -43.62
N LYS A 1144 31.02 25.50 -43.24
CA LYS A 1144 30.33 26.77 -43.58
C LYS A 1144 30.28 27.07 -45.09
N THR A 1145 30.09 26.04 -45.91
CA THR A 1145 30.08 26.18 -47.38
C THR A 1145 28.65 26.16 -47.90
N ILE A 1146 28.01 27.33 -47.99
CA ILE A 1146 26.57 27.44 -48.31
C ILE A 1146 26.20 26.89 -49.69
N SER A 1147 27.07 27.07 -50.70
CA SER A 1147 26.82 26.57 -52.06
C SER A 1147 26.80 25.04 -52.13
N LEU A 1148 27.59 24.39 -51.26
CA LEU A 1148 27.63 22.94 -51.16
C LEU A 1148 26.44 22.42 -50.34
N CYS A 1149 26.06 23.12 -49.27
CA CYS A 1149 24.86 22.81 -48.49
C CYS A 1149 23.60 22.87 -49.36
N LEU A 1150 23.45 23.90 -50.19
CA LEU A 1150 22.32 24.03 -51.09
C LEU A 1150 22.29 22.92 -52.16
N GLN A 1151 23.45 22.55 -52.73
CA GLN A 1151 23.52 21.44 -53.68
C GLN A 1151 23.17 20.09 -53.06
N LEU A 1152 23.63 19.83 -51.84
CA LEU A 1152 23.37 18.59 -51.12
C LEU A 1152 21.93 18.52 -50.63
N ALA A 1153 21.34 19.64 -50.19
CA ALA A 1153 19.93 19.72 -49.80
C ALA A 1153 18.99 19.46 -50.99
N LEU A 1154 19.26 20.03 -52.17
CA LEU A 1154 18.48 19.74 -53.38
C LEU A 1154 18.59 18.28 -53.82
N ARG A 1155 19.79 17.68 -53.70
CA ARG A 1155 19.98 16.25 -53.98
C ARG A 1155 19.26 15.36 -52.96
N LEU A 1156 19.21 15.79 -51.70
CA LEU A 1156 18.47 15.11 -50.64
C LEU A 1156 16.96 15.20 -50.90
N GLU A 1157 16.46 16.36 -51.30
CA GLU A 1157 15.05 16.57 -51.65
C GLU A 1157 14.62 15.74 -52.87
N ASP A 1158 15.40 15.76 -53.96
CA ASP A 1158 15.13 14.92 -55.14
C ASP A 1158 15.12 13.43 -54.76
N ALA A 1159 16.08 12.99 -53.95
CA ALA A 1159 16.18 11.58 -53.55
C ALA A 1159 15.08 11.17 -52.57
N VAL A 1160 14.61 12.05 -51.69
CA VAL A 1160 13.46 11.83 -50.81
C VAL A 1160 12.15 11.85 -51.59
N SER A 1161 12.03 12.72 -52.59
CA SER A 1161 10.88 12.74 -53.50
C SER A 1161 10.78 11.44 -54.31
N ASP A 1162 11.91 10.89 -54.78
CA ASP A 1162 11.96 9.57 -55.45
C ASP A 1162 11.60 8.40 -54.51
N LEU A 1163 11.73 8.57 -53.18
CA LEU A 1163 11.27 7.60 -52.17
C LEU A 1163 9.77 7.72 -51.85
N SER A 1164 9.19 8.89 -52.13
CA SER A 1164 7.75 9.17 -51.93
C SER A 1164 6.88 8.73 -53.12
N SER A 1165 7.48 8.52 -54.30
CA SER A 1165 6.86 8.04 -55.55
C SER A 1165 6.97 6.53 -55.72
#